data_AF-A0AB38CDY6-F1
#
_entry.id   AF-A0AB38CDY6-F1
#
_cell.length_a   1.000
_cell.length_b   1.000
_cell.length_c   1.000
_cell.angle_alpha   90.00
_cell.angle_beta   90.00
_cell.angle_gamma   90.00
#
_symmetry.space_group_name_H-M   'P 1'
#
loop_
_entity.id
_entity.type
_entity.pdbx_description
1 polymer ?
#
loop_
_entity_poly.entity_id
_entity_poly.type
_entity_poly.pdbx_seq_one_letter_code
_entity_poly.pdbx_strand_id
1 'polypeptide(L)'
;METEVSSRAAALRARLEGAAVDHARFTGPPVDFNDWTPEELGAIWGALHRAARFGHDDIARLNLARTLLEQVTEAGLAPQLAGAVFLDALDAAAEYNGEWEYVIGCLACLQGEAPAGTAAQARRILGETSGWAERPYQAWLLARLVGDDTPVQFAQLMEERHARYPMPLTLQELALLPQLAQASLLALAGSPHSSFWNRDSIGEADPAEVLADDAAYVDFARTILEQAARHIAAIHDGSVPYAADAAFATADSPVLARAARVAAYRDDAWFRPVIAVLLPLACVAPGAAKSAPSQSLAMALGHAVETIPTPESLLALRTALAQVRHAGIRKKLERNLKPAERALAERPDIAWRIGMPGPMGKRRQAMLARRLEAGYASEVWFGLDQWRALRDDADIETVARALVWRTGDGQAFMLDGKGAIDAQGQPVQLPEQGDIGLWHPLHGSGEQRAAWQALLAQRRVRQPLRQVYREIYAPSGDDSAPFAGYQLSLPTLLGLARREGWRLDDDEGLSRQFGVWRVLLRLGGRIYPGAGGACTSNGLAPAQMMPMAPVAYSEACRAVDLLVSASALALVEEEQSAQREERLFYLANLAPGPMAGMRRTVLCQVFAQQIEAGRMALEPRHLTVGRHAIHLVTGRVTLDGAEVATEVLAKGNKLGAVPWLPHDEALLEKIVGLAGQLLKR
;
A
#
# COMPACT_ATOMS: atom_id res chain seq x y z
N MET A 1 -22.60 35.62 -5.07
CA MET A 1 -22.08 34.25 -5.08
C MET A 1 -22.41 33.50 -3.80
N GLU A 2 -22.27 34.09 -2.60
CA GLU A 2 -22.73 33.45 -1.32
C GLU A 2 -24.25 33.15 -1.26
N THR A 3 -25.09 33.89 -1.97
CA THR A 3 -26.57 33.73 -1.93
C THR A 3 -27.11 32.59 -2.81
N GLU A 4 -26.41 32.19 -3.87
CA GLU A 4 -26.80 31.04 -4.70
C GLU A 4 -26.42 29.71 -4.03
N VAL A 5 -25.25 29.67 -3.38
CA VAL A 5 -24.67 28.51 -2.68
C VAL A 5 -25.61 27.96 -1.59
N SER A 6 -26.31 28.82 -0.84
CA SER A 6 -27.31 28.37 0.15
C SER A 6 -28.62 27.82 -0.47
N SER A 7 -28.97 28.21 -1.69
CA SER A 7 -30.29 27.91 -2.28
C SER A 7 -30.41 26.45 -2.75
N ARG A 8 -29.35 25.87 -3.31
CA ARG A 8 -29.35 24.46 -3.77
C ARG A 8 -29.37 23.47 -2.62
N ALA A 9 -28.59 23.71 -1.57
CA ALA A 9 -28.59 22.91 -0.35
C ALA A 9 -29.97 23.00 0.34
N ALA A 10 -30.55 24.19 0.46
CA ALA A 10 -31.89 24.38 1.00
C ALA A 10 -32.98 23.67 0.16
N ALA A 11 -32.89 23.73 -1.16
CA ALA A 11 -33.82 23.04 -2.06
C ALA A 11 -33.73 21.51 -1.92
N LEU A 12 -32.52 20.96 -1.85
CA LEU A 12 -32.33 19.53 -1.63
C LEU A 12 -32.79 19.10 -0.24
N ARG A 13 -32.49 19.89 0.79
CA ARG A 13 -32.97 19.64 2.15
C ARG A 13 -34.50 19.58 2.20
N ALA A 14 -35.18 20.56 1.61
CA ALA A 14 -36.65 20.59 1.53
C ALA A 14 -37.21 19.36 0.78
N ARG A 15 -36.50 18.86 -0.24
CA ARG A 15 -36.86 17.64 -0.97
C ARG A 15 -36.67 16.38 -0.13
N LEU A 16 -35.63 16.32 0.72
CA LEU A 16 -35.38 15.20 1.63
C LEU A 16 -36.37 15.20 2.81
N GLU A 17 -36.78 16.38 3.29
CA GLU A 17 -37.65 16.54 4.48
C GLU A 17 -39.15 16.74 4.13
N GLY A 18 -39.50 16.98 2.87
CA GLY A 18 -40.86 17.36 2.44
C GLY A 18 -41.93 16.27 2.55
N ALA A 19 -43.20 16.63 2.33
CA ALA A 19 -44.33 15.70 2.36
C ALA A 19 -44.20 14.58 1.30
N ALA A 20 -44.89 13.45 1.50
CA ALA A 20 -44.94 12.37 0.51
C ALA A 20 -45.47 12.92 -0.82
N VAL A 21 -44.74 12.67 -1.91
CA VAL A 21 -45.14 13.14 -3.23
C VAL A 21 -46.14 12.12 -3.80
N ASP A 22 -47.32 12.57 -4.23
CA ASP A 22 -48.40 11.72 -4.78
C ASP A 22 -48.01 10.91 -6.03
N HIS A 23 -46.80 11.11 -6.58
CA HIS A 23 -46.35 10.51 -7.82
C HIS A 23 -45.00 9.79 -7.66
N ALA A 24 -45.02 8.46 -7.81
CA ALA A 24 -43.90 7.52 -7.64
C ALA A 24 -42.68 7.71 -8.59
N ARG A 25 -42.59 8.83 -9.32
CA ARG A 25 -41.53 9.12 -10.30
C ARG A 25 -40.89 10.49 -10.19
N PHE A 26 -41.37 11.38 -9.32
CA PHE A 26 -40.75 12.70 -9.20
C PHE A 26 -39.84 12.76 -7.99
N THR A 27 -38.57 12.41 -8.17
CA THR A 27 -37.55 12.73 -7.18
C THR A 27 -37.06 14.17 -7.34
N GLY A 28 -37.18 14.82 -8.50
CA GLY A 28 -36.60 16.15 -8.77
C GLY A 28 -35.39 16.05 -9.71
N PRO A 29 -34.70 17.16 -10.05
CA PRO A 29 -33.52 17.10 -10.92
C PRO A 29 -32.41 16.23 -10.31
N PRO A 30 -31.56 15.58 -11.13
CA PRO A 30 -30.39 14.88 -10.62
C PRO A 30 -29.51 15.86 -9.84
N VAL A 31 -28.92 15.37 -8.75
CA VAL A 31 -27.96 16.11 -7.93
C VAL A 31 -26.60 15.50 -8.19
N ASP A 32 -25.61 16.37 -8.38
CA ASP A 32 -24.20 16.03 -8.49
C ASP A 32 -23.43 16.85 -7.44
N PHE A 33 -22.54 16.20 -6.70
CA PHE A 33 -21.73 16.78 -5.64
C PHE A 33 -20.35 17.31 -6.10
N ASN A 34 -19.98 17.15 -7.38
CA ASN A 34 -18.65 17.52 -7.89
C ASN A 34 -18.21 18.96 -7.54
N ASP A 35 -19.15 19.92 -7.52
CA ASP A 35 -18.89 21.33 -7.21
C ASP A 35 -19.46 21.77 -5.84
N TRP A 36 -19.73 20.83 -4.92
CA TRP A 36 -20.26 21.14 -3.60
C TRP A 36 -19.16 21.44 -2.58
N THR A 37 -19.44 22.43 -1.73
CA THR A 37 -18.59 22.77 -0.58
C THR A 37 -18.91 21.88 0.63
N PRO A 38 -17.94 21.67 1.55
CA PRO A 38 -18.20 20.99 2.82
C PRO A 38 -19.36 21.59 3.62
N GLU A 39 -19.54 22.91 3.58
CA GLU A 39 -20.64 23.61 4.26
C GLU A 39 -22.02 23.27 3.68
N GLU A 40 -22.13 23.20 2.35
CA GLU A 40 -23.38 22.82 1.69
C GLU A 40 -23.75 21.36 1.96
N LEU A 41 -22.73 20.48 1.97
CA LEU A 41 -22.92 19.08 2.34
C LEU A 41 -23.35 18.95 3.82
N GLY A 42 -22.76 19.76 4.71
CA GLY A 42 -23.16 19.86 6.11
C GLY A 42 -24.62 20.25 6.28
N ALA A 43 -25.09 21.27 5.55
CA ALA A 43 -26.45 21.79 5.65
C ALA A 43 -27.56 20.76 5.33
N ILE A 44 -27.24 19.74 4.53
CA ILE A 44 -28.17 18.65 4.17
C ILE A 44 -27.93 17.35 4.93
N TRP A 45 -26.83 17.25 5.70
CA TRP A 45 -26.32 15.97 6.21
C TRP A 45 -27.34 15.21 7.08
N GLY A 46 -27.94 15.89 8.05
CA GLY A 46 -28.96 15.30 8.91
C GLY A 46 -30.20 14.85 8.13
N ALA A 47 -30.68 15.68 7.21
CA ALA A 47 -31.81 15.37 6.34
C ALA A 47 -31.55 14.16 5.44
N LEU A 48 -30.34 14.08 4.88
CA LEU A 48 -29.90 12.99 4.01
C LEU A 48 -29.90 11.65 4.75
N HIS A 49 -29.30 11.61 5.95
CA HIS A 49 -29.26 10.39 6.76
C HIS A 49 -30.63 9.98 7.29
N ARG A 50 -31.51 10.92 7.68
CA ARG A 50 -32.90 10.61 8.03
C ARG A 50 -33.66 9.97 6.86
N ALA A 51 -33.48 10.51 5.66
CA ALA A 51 -34.13 9.99 4.44
C ALA A 51 -33.59 8.61 4.01
N ALA A 52 -32.32 8.30 4.32
CA ALA A 52 -31.67 7.04 3.95
C ALA A 52 -32.05 5.84 4.84
N ARG A 53 -32.92 6.01 5.84
CA ARG A 53 -33.30 4.95 6.79
C ARG A 53 -34.59 4.22 6.45
N PHE A 54 -34.66 2.96 6.92
CA PHE A 54 -35.84 2.10 6.90
C PHE A 54 -36.99 2.76 7.68
N GLY A 55 -38.10 3.07 7.01
CA GLY A 55 -39.31 3.55 7.68
C GLY A 55 -40.18 4.54 6.91
N HIS A 56 -39.88 4.87 5.65
CA HIS A 56 -40.76 5.73 4.86
C HIS A 56 -41.60 4.90 3.90
N ASP A 57 -42.89 5.19 3.79
CA ASP A 57 -43.78 4.73 2.71
C ASP A 57 -43.32 5.25 1.31
N ASP A 58 -42.22 6.02 1.27
CA ASP A 58 -41.62 6.69 0.12
C ASP A 58 -40.27 6.04 -0.27
N ILE A 59 -40.33 4.91 -0.98
CA ILE A 59 -39.17 4.17 -1.49
C ILE A 59 -38.30 5.03 -2.42
N ALA A 60 -38.91 5.99 -3.14
CA ALA A 60 -38.19 6.84 -4.09
C ALA A 60 -37.21 7.78 -3.37
N ARG A 61 -37.64 8.34 -2.23
CA ARG A 61 -36.79 9.17 -1.37
C ARG A 61 -35.67 8.37 -0.71
N LEU A 62 -35.96 7.15 -0.24
CA LEU A 62 -34.96 6.24 0.30
C LEU A 62 -33.87 5.94 -0.73
N ASN A 63 -34.27 5.57 -1.95
CA ASN A 63 -33.33 5.28 -3.03
C ASN A 63 -32.50 6.50 -3.40
N LEU A 64 -33.13 7.67 -3.51
CA LEU A 64 -32.41 8.92 -3.74
C LEU A 64 -31.34 9.15 -2.66
N ALA A 65 -31.73 9.11 -1.38
CA ALA A 65 -30.81 9.40 -0.29
C ALA A 65 -29.63 8.41 -0.25
N ARG A 66 -29.89 7.12 -0.51
CA ARG A 66 -28.84 6.09 -0.61
C ARG A 66 -27.89 6.34 -1.78
N THR A 67 -28.43 6.65 -2.96
CA THR A 67 -27.61 6.99 -4.13
C THR A 67 -26.76 8.25 -3.89
N LEU A 68 -27.29 9.25 -3.18
CA LEU A 68 -26.54 10.45 -2.83
C LEU A 68 -25.44 10.16 -1.80
N LEU A 69 -25.70 9.32 -0.80
CA LEU A 69 -24.68 8.87 0.15
C LEU A 69 -23.57 8.04 -0.54
N GLU A 70 -23.94 7.19 -1.50
CA GLU A 70 -22.98 6.46 -2.35
C GLU A 70 -22.09 7.44 -3.12
N GLN A 71 -22.66 8.45 -3.79
CA GLN A 71 -21.88 9.48 -4.49
C GLN A 71 -20.92 10.25 -3.58
N VAL A 72 -21.37 10.65 -2.39
CA VAL A 72 -20.52 11.34 -1.39
C VAL A 72 -19.35 10.43 -0.98
N THR A 73 -19.62 9.15 -0.77
CA THR A 73 -18.61 8.16 -0.36
C THR A 73 -17.60 7.92 -1.48
N GLU A 74 -18.06 7.70 -2.72
CA GLU A 74 -17.22 7.52 -3.91
C GLU A 74 -16.33 8.75 -4.18
N ALA A 75 -16.86 9.95 -3.96
CA ALA A 75 -16.11 11.19 -4.15
C ALA A 75 -15.19 11.54 -2.97
N GLY A 76 -15.21 10.78 -1.87
CA GLY A 76 -14.43 11.05 -0.67
C GLY A 76 -14.77 12.39 0.00
N LEU A 77 -16.02 12.84 -0.14
CA LEU A 77 -16.45 14.14 0.39
C LEU A 77 -16.85 14.02 1.87
N ALA A 78 -16.46 15.00 2.67
CA ALA A 78 -16.81 15.09 4.09
C ALA A 78 -17.60 16.38 4.37
N PRO A 79 -18.68 16.34 5.16
CA PRO A 79 -19.41 17.54 5.54
C PRO A 79 -18.60 18.39 6.52
N GLN A 80 -18.86 19.69 6.52
CA GLN A 80 -18.48 20.57 7.62
C GLN A 80 -19.67 20.74 8.56
N LEU A 81 -19.54 20.30 9.80
CA LEU A 81 -20.61 20.39 10.80
C LEU A 81 -20.25 21.41 11.88
N ALA A 82 -21.12 22.39 12.14
CA ALA A 82 -20.94 23.36 13.21
C ALA A 82 -22.30 23.85 13.74
N GLY A 83 -22.36 24.27 15.01
CA GLY A 83 -23.55 24.88 15.61
C GLY A 83 -24.83 24.06 15.39
N ALA A 84 -25.89 24.70 14.89
CA ALA A 84 -27.18 24.05 14.65
C ALA A 84 -27.11 22.91 13.61
N VAL A 85 -26.20 22.99 12.64
CA VAL A 85 -26.03 21.94 11.60
C VAL A 85 -25.50 20.65 12.24
N PHE A 86 -24.57 20.77 13.20
CA PHE A 86 -24.09 19.61 13.95
C PHE A 86 -25.18 18.99 14.82
N LEU A 87 -25.99 19.80 15.51
CA LEU A 87 -27.13 19.29 16.30
C LEU A 87 -28.16 18.59 15.41
N ASP A 88 -28.43 19.12 14.22
CA ASP A 88 -29.33 18.50 13.25
C ASP A 88 -28.81 17.14 12.75
N ALA A 89 -27.51 17.03 12.52
CA ALA A 89 -26.84 15.76 12.19
C ALA A 89 -26.92 14.75 13.35
N LEU A 90 -26.68 15.17 14.60
CA LEU A 90 -26.85 14.28 15.75
C LEU A 90 -28.31 13.86 15.96
N ASP A 91 -29.27 14.76 15.74
CA ASP A 91 -30.69 14.43 15.83
C ASP A 91 -31.08 13.39 14.79
N ALA A 92 -30.43 13.43 13.64
CA ALA A 92 -30.56 12.41 12.64
C ALA A 92 -30.08 11.05 13.10
N ALA A 93 -29.50 10.78 14.28
CA ALA A 93 -29.21 9.43 14.78
C ALA A 93 -30.47 8.72 15.34
N ALA A 94 -30.78 7.50 14.90
CA ALA A 94 -31.92 6.70 15.38
C ALA A 94 -31.62 5.96 16.71
N GLU A 95 -32.66 5.40 17.33
CA GLU A 95 -32.60 4.69 18.63
C GLU A 95 -32.20 3.19 18.53
N TYR A 96 -31.77 2.68 17.36
CA TYR A 96 -31.48 1.25 17.13
C TYR A 96 -30.09 0.98 16.49
N ASN A 97 -29.64 -0.29 16.53
CA ASN A 97 -28.28 -0.79 16.24
C ASN A 97 -27.53 -0.13 15.05
N GLY A 98 -26.28 0.31 15.31
CA GLY A 98 -25.31 0.78 14.30
C GLY A 98 -25.04 2.29 14.31
N GLU A 99 -25.87 3.08 14.99
CA GLU A 99 -25.88 4.55 14.89
C GLU A 99 -24.74 5.25 15.63
N TRP A 100 -24.04 4.55 16.52
CA TRP A 100 -22.86 5.12 17.18
C TRP A 100 -21.77 5.44 16.17
N GLU A 101 -21.59 4.62 15.14
CA GLU A 101 -20.58 4.86 14.08
C GLU A 101 -20.91 6.12 13.27
N TYR A 102 -22.18 6.32 12.92
CA TYR A 102 -22.64 7.55 12.28
C TYR A 102 -22.34 8.79 13.13
N VAL A 103 -22.59 8.70 14.44
CA VAL A 103 -22.35 9.81 15.37
C VAL A 103 -20.87 10.08 15.56
N ILE A 104 -20.01 9.04 15.61
CA ILE A 104 -18.56 9.23 15.58
C ILE A 104 -18.12 9.92 14.28
N GLY A 105 -18.70 9.54 13.13
CA GLY A 105 -18.46 10.23 11.86
C GLY A 105 -18.84 11.71 11.90
N CYS A 106 -19.97 12.04 12.53
CA CYS A 106 -20.38 13.44 12.73
C CYS A 106 -19.40 14.19 13.65
N LEU A 107 -18.91 13.55 14.71
CA LEU A 107 -17.92 14.15 15.61
C LEU A 107 -16.57 14.38 14.92
N ALA A 108 -16.17 13.51 14.00
CA ALA A 108 -14.97 13.69 13.19
C ALA A 108 -15.10 14.88 12.21
N CYS A 109 -16.33 15.27 11.86
CA CYS A 109 -16.62 16.39 10.97
C CYS A 109 -16.95 17.70 11.71
N LEU A 110 -16.95 17.71 13.05
CA LEU A 110 -17.28 18.88 13.86
C LEU A 110 -16.18 19.94 13.77
N GLN A 111 -16.56 21.17 13.41
CA GLN A 111 -15.72 22.36 13.47
C GLN A 111 -16.05 23.20 14.70
N GLY A 112 -15.03 23.48 15.51
CA GLY A 112 -15.15 24.26 16.74
C GLY A 112 -15.70 23.48 17.93
N GLU A 113 -16.18 24.19 18.93
CA GLU A 113 -16.72 23.59 20.17
C GLU A 113 -18.12 22.99 19.94
N ALA A 114 -18.42 21.94 20.72
CA ALA A 114 -19.74 21.33 20.71
C ALA A 114 -20.80 22.34 21.18
N PRO A 115 -21.86 22.60 20.40
CA PRO A 115 -22.89 23.58 20.73
C PRO A 115 -23.76 23.17 21.93
N ALA A 116 -24.43 24.14 22.54
CA ALA A 116 -25.41 23.88 23.58
C ALA A 116 -26.51 22.94 23.08
N GLY A 117 -26.82 21.89 23.85
CA GLY A 117 -27.78 20.85 23.48
C GLY A 117 -27.15 19.52 23.06
N THR A 118 -25.85 19.48 22.73
CA THR A 118 -25.14 18.23 22.39
C THR A 118 -25.25 17.17 23.48
N ALA A 119 -25.15 17.56 24.75
CA ALA A 119 -25.26 16.63 25.88
C ALA A 119 -26.62 15.89 25.93
N ALA A 120 -27.72 16.57 25.61
CA ALA A 120 -29.04 15.98 25.60
C ALA A 120 -29.20 14.96 24.46
N GLN A 121 -28.70 15.30 23.26
CA GLN A 121 -28.72 14.40 22.10
C GLN A 121 -27.80 13.19 22.32
N ALA A 122 -26.59 13.42 22.82
CA ALA A 122 -25.65 12.34 23.16
C ALA A 122 -26.26 11.38 24.19
N ARG A 123 -27.04 11.87 25.16
CA ARG A 123 -27.70 11.03 26.17
C ARG A 123 -28.77 10.15 25.56
N ARG A 124 -29.59 10.69 24.65
CA ARG A 124 -30.58 9.94 23.88
C ARG A 124 -29.91 8.82 23.06
N ILE A 125 -28.80 9.12 22.42
CA ILE A 125 -28.06 8.19 21.53
C ILE A 125 -27.31 7.11 22.33
N LEU A 126 -26.70 7.48 23.46
CA LEU A 126 -25.95 6.57 24.31
C LEU A 126 -26.84 5.48 24.91
N GLY A 127 -28.11 5.81 25.19
CA GLY A 127 -29.11 4.85 25.64
C GLY A 127 -28.72 4.14 26.94
N GLU A 128 -29.23 2.92 27.11
CA GLU A 128 -28.98 2.09 28.29
C GLU A 128 -27.56 1.49 28.32
N THR A 129 -27.07 1.16 29.52
CA THR A 129 -25.69 0.69 29.75
C THR A 129 -25.38 -0.70 29.20
N SER A 130 -26.39 -1.47 28.82
CA SER A 130 -26.25 -2.86 28.37
C SER A 130 -25.33 -3.02 27.15
N GLY A 131 -25.29 -2.03 26.25
CA GLY A 131 -24.45 -2.03 25.04
C GLY A 131 -23.06 -1.39 25.21
N TRP A 132 -22.79 -0.69 26.32
CA TRP A 132 -21.58 0.13 26.46
C TRP A 132 -20.29 -0.69 26.38
N ALA A 133 -20.31 -1.88 26.96
CA ALA A 133 -19.14 -2.75 27.00
C ALA A 133 -18.85 -3.51 25.70
N GLU A 134 -19.79 -3.52 24.75
CA GLU A 134 -19.58 -4.12 23.43
C GLU A 134 -18.86 -3.15 22.49
N ARG A 135 -19.05 -1.84 22.70
CA ARG A 135 -18.48 -0.75 21.91
C ARG A 135 -17.90 0.34 22.82
N PRO A 136 -16.85 0.01 23.62
CA PRO A 136 -16.44 0.84 24.75
C PRO A 136 -15.85 2.19 24.33
N TYR A 137 -15.20 2.29 23.18
CA TYR A 137 -14.63 3.56 22.71
C TYR A 137 -15.72 4.54 22.27
N GLN A 138 -16.73 4.05 21.54
CA GLN A 138 -17.89 4.84 21.14
C GLN A 138 -18.71 5.26 22.36
N ALA A 139 -18.97 4.33 23.27
CA ALA A 139 -19.69 4.60 24.52
C ALA A 139 -18.98 5.66 25.36
N TRP A 140 -17.64 5.60 25.48
CA TRP A 140 -16.87 6.59 26.21
C TRP A 140 -16.94 7.98 25.57
N LEU A 141 -16.83 8.09 24.23
CA LEU A 141 -16.94 9.38 23.54
C LEU A 141 -18.34 10.00 23.75
N LEU A 142 -19.38 9.20 23.63
CA LEU A 142 -20.75 9.63 23.90
C LEU A 142 -20.93 10.02 25.38
N ALA A 143 -20.44 9.22 26.32
CA ALA A 143 -20.48 9.52 27.75
C ALA A 143 -19.76 10.84 28.09
N ARG A 144 -18.64 11.12 27.42
CA ARG A 144 -17.92 12.39 27.55
C ARG A 144 -18.74 13.58 27.03
N LEU A 145 -19.48 13.42 25.93
CA LEU A 145 -20.37 14.46 25.39
C LEU A 145 -21.59 14.70 26.28
N VAL A 146 -22.11 13.63 26.90
CA VAL A 146 -23.19 13.73 27.90
C VAL A 146 -22.72 14.53 29.12
N GLY A 147 -21.51 14.26 29.60
CA GLY A 147 -21.00 14.85 30.82
C GLY A 147 -21.64 14.26 32.09
N ASP A 148 -21.73 15.08 33.14
CA ASP A 148 -22.22 14.69 34.46
C ASP A 148 -21.49 13.44 35.00
N ASP A 149 -22.19 12.55 35.72
CA ASP A 149 -21.64 11.30 36.26
C ASP A 149 -21.51 10.18 35.20
N THR A 150 -21.83 10.45 33.93
CA THR A 150 -21.89 9.42 32.87
C THR A 150 -20.52 8.79 32.59
N PRO A 151 -19.41 9.56 32.49
CA PRO A 151 -18.06 8.98 32.42
C PRO A 151 -17.68 8.14 33.65
N VAL A 152 -18.18 8.50 34.84
CA VAL A 152 -17.93 7.75 36.08
C VAL A 152 -18.69 6.42 36.05
N GLN A 153 -19.95 6.42 35.63
CA GLN A 153 -20.75 5.20 35.44
C GLN A 153 -20.10 4.26 34.40
N PHE A 154 -19.57 4.83 33.32
CA PHE A 154 -18.82 4.07 32.31
C PHE A 154 -17.59 3.39 32.94
N ALA A 155 -16.78 4.15 33.69
CA ALA A 155 -15.59 3.62 34.33
C ALA A 155 -15.92 2.48 35.32
N GLN A 156 -16.96 2.65 36.15
CA GLN A 156 -17.43 1.62 37.08
C GLN A 156 -17.87 0.34 36.35
N LEU A 157 -18.64 0.47 35.27
CA LEU A 157 -19.08 -0.67 34.47
C LEU A 157 -17.89 -1.43 33.84
N MET A 158 -16.89 -0.70 33.33
CA MET A 158 -15.69 -1.33 32.77
C MET A 158 -14.86 -2.03 33.86
N GLU A 159 -14.74 -1.43 35.03
CA GLU A 159 -14.04 -2.00 36.18
C GLU A 159 -14.72 -3.31 36.63
N GLU A 160 -16.04 -3.32 36.83
CA GLU A 160 -16.82 -4.51 37.18
C GLU A 160 -16.63 -5.66 36.18
N ARG A 161 -16.57 -5.34 34.88
CA ARG A 161 -16.45 -6.33 33.80
C ARG A 161 -15.03 -6.90 33.68
N HIS A 162 -14.01 -6.06 33.84
CA HIS A 162 -12.63 -6.39 33.47
C HIS A 162 -11.69 -6.64 34.66
N ALA A 163 -12.00 -6.15 35.88
CA ALA A 163 -11.13 -6.31 37.06
C ALA A 163 -10.90 -7.78 37.47
N ARG A 164 -11.75 -8.71 37.00
CA ARG A 164 -11.62 -10.16 37.23
C ARG A 164 -10.48 -10.83 36.46
N TYR A 165 -9.87 -10.15 35.48
CA TYR A 165 -8.78 -10.73 34.68
C TYR A 165 -7.43 -10.54 35.38
N PRO A 166 -6.51 -11.53 35.30
CA PRO A 166 -5.23 -11.49 36.00
C PRO A 166 -4.31 -10.35 35.52
N MET A 167 -4.48 -9.89 34.28
CA MET A 167 -3.89 -8.66 33.75
C MET A 167 -4.97 -7.91 32.96
N PRO A 168 -5.70 -6.97 33.57
CA PRO A 168 -6.83 -6.31 32.92
C PRO A 168 -6.36 -5.20 31.97
N LEU A 169 -5.64 -5.57 30.90
CA LEU A 169 -5.02 -4.63 29.96
C LEU A 169 -6.06 -3.80 29.22
N THR A 170 -7.23 -4.38 28.89
CA THR A 170 -8.37 -3.61 28.38
C THR A 170 -8.80 -2.51 29.35
N LEU A 171 -8.87 -2.80 30.66
CA LEU A 171 -9.24 -1.78 31.64
C LEU A 171 -8.19 -0.66 31.71
N GLN A 172 -6.90 -1.01 31.64
CA GLN A 172 -5.82 -0.04 31.62
C GLN A 172 -5.88 0.89 30.40
N GLU A 173 -6.20 0.35 29.22
CA GLU A 173 -6.40 1.18 28.02
C GLU A 173 -7.62 2.09 28.14
N LEU A 174 -8.73 1.57 28.68
CA LEU A 174 -9.94 2.37 28.86
C LEU A 174 -9.74 3.51 29.87
N ALA A 175 -8.90 3.30 30.87
CA ALA A 175 -8.49 4.35 31.81
C ALA A 175 -7.60 5.43 31.17
N LEU A 176 -6.97 5.14 30.01
CA LEU A 176 -6.14 6.09 29.28
C LEU A 176 -6.96 7.07 28.43
N LEU A 177 -8.18 6.72 28.03
CA LEU A 177 -9.01 7.50 27.09
C LEU A 177 -9.09 9.01 27.42
N PRO A 178 -9.26 9.45 28.69
CA PRO A 178 -9.30 10.89 29.01
C PRO A 178 -8.02 11.67 28.70
N GLN A 179 -6.89 10.98 28.53
CA GLN A 179 -5.57 11.57 28.28
C GLN A 179 -5.22 11.61 26.79
N LEU A 180 -5.99 10.90 25.95
CA LEU A 180 -5.71 10.80 24.51
C LEU A 180 -6.17 12.04 23.75
N ALA A 181 -5.46 12.34 22.67
CA ALA A 181 -5.87 13.35 21.72
C ALA A 181 -7.21 12.99 21.07
N GLN A 182 -7.98 13.99 20.62
CA GLN A 182 -9.28 13.76 19.98
C GLN A 182 -9.16 12.87 18.73
N ALA A 183 -8.11 13.03 17.93
CA ALA A 183 -7.86 12.20 16.75
C ALA A 183 -7.70 10.71 17.13
N SER A 184 -6.94 10.41 18.18
CA SER A 184 -6.73 9.05 18.72
C SER A 184 -8.03 8.41 19.18
N LEU A 185 -8.88 9.19 19.86
CA LEU A 185 -10.18 8.76 20.35
C LEU A 185 -11.14 8.44 19.19
N LEU A 186 -11.17 9.33 18.19
CA LEU A 186 -11.96 9.12 16.98
C LEU A 186 -11.45 7.92 16.18
N ALA A 187 -10.14 7.68 16.10
CA ALA A 187 -9.58 6.51 15.44
C ALA A 187 -10.01 5.20 16.13
N LEU A 188 -9.95 5.14 17.47
CA LEU A 188 -10.40 3.98 18.25
C LEU A 188 -11.91 3.72 18.10
N ALA A 189 -12.72 4.78 18.04
CA ALA A 189 -14.17 4.69 18.00
C ALA A 189 -14.75 4.57 16.58
N GLY A 190 -14.04 5.07 15.57
CA GLY A 190 -14.50 5.10 14.17
C GLY A 190 -14.20 3.82 13.40
N SER A 191 -13.31 2.96 13.90
CA SER A 191 -12.99 1.70 13.24
C SER A 191 -13.80 0.53 13.83
N PRO A 192 -14.64 -0.18 13.04
CA PRO A 192 -15.27 -1.42 13.48
C PRO A 192 -14.23 -2.51 13.80
N HIS A 193 -12.99 -2.32 13.31
CA HIS A 193 -11.83 -3.18 13.50
C HIS A 193 -10.89 -2.70 14.61
N SER A 194 -11.25 -1.67 15.39
CA SER A 194 -10.39 -1.15 16.45
C SER A 194 -9.94 -2.23 17.42
N SER A 195 -10.82 -3.20 17.69
CA SER A 195 -10.55 -4.35 18.55
C SER A 195 -9.92 -5.55 17.83
N PHE A 196 -10.02 -5.65 16.51
CA PHE A 196 -9.42 -6.79 15.79
C PHE A 196 -9.06 -6.39 14.37
N TRP A 197 -7.76 -6.39 14.09
CA TRP A 197 -7.19 -6.03 12.81
C TRP A 197 -6.54 -7.24 12.15
N ASN A 198 -6.90 -7.52 10.90
CA ASN A 198 -6.39 -8.67 10.17
C ASN A 198 -6.18 -8.35 8.67
N ARG A 199 -5.97 -9.38 7.86
CA ARG A 199 -5.78 -9.24 6.41
C ARG A 199 -6.97 -8.66 5.66
N ASP A 200 -8.18 -8.86 6.16
CA ASP A 200 -9.42 -8.42 5.52
C ASP A 200 -9.64 -6.92 5.80
N SER A 201 -8.99 -6.38 6.85
CA SER A 201 -8.94 -4.94 7.17
C SER A 201 -7.91 -4.17 6.33
N ILE A 202 -7.12 -4.83 5.47
CA ILE A 202 -6.08 -4.17 4.68
C ILE A 202 -6.73 -3.27 3.61
N GLY A 203 -6.65 -1.95 3.81
CA GLY A 203 -7.31 -0.94 2.96
C GLY A 203 -8.16 0.05 3.76
N GLU A 204 -8.60 -0.39 4.94
CA GLU A 204 -9.21 0.47 5.97
C GLU A 204 -8.11 1.26 6.70
N ALA A 205 -8.48 2.37 7.35
CA ALA A 205 -7.58 3.13 8.21
C ALA A 205 -7.30 2.34 9.51
N ASP A 206 -6.04 1.93 9.73
CA ASP A 206 -5.65 1.27 10.99
C ASP A 206 -5.56 2.32 12.10
N PRO A 207 -6.33 2.21 13.19
CA PRO A 207 -6.23 3.18 14.28
C PRO A 207 -4.83 3.26 14.89
N ALA A 208 -4.04 2.17 14.81
CA ALA A 208 -2.66 2.17 15.28
C ALA A 208 -1.75 3.18 14.55
N GLU A 209 -2.10 3.62 13.34
CA GLU A 209 -1.37 4.66 12.61
C GLU A 209 -1.54 6.02 13.31
N VAL A 210 -2.79 6.42 13.60
CA VAL A 210 -3.07 7.68 14.34
C VAL A 210 -2.53 7.62 15.77
N LEU A 211 -2.68 6.48 16.44
CA LEU A 211 -2.20 6.28 17.81
C LEU A 211 -0.67 6.31 17.91
N ALA A 212 0.06 6.09 16.82
CA ALA A 212 1.52 6.17 16.80
C ALA A 212 2.05 7.59 17.03
N ASP A 213 1.23 8.62 16.80
CA ASP A 213 1.58 10.02 17.01
C ASP A 213 1.12 10.56 18.39
N ASP A 214 0.40 9.76 19.17
CA ASP A 214 -0.09 10.12 20.51
C ASP A 214 0.87 9.63 21.61
N ALA A 215 1.62 10.57 22.21
CA ALA A 215 2.63 10.25 23.21
C ALA A 215 2.09 9.42 24.39
N ALA A 216 0.86 9.70 24.85
CA ALA A 216 0.25 8.98 25.96
C ALA A 216 -0.05 7.52 25.57
N TYR A 217 -0.51 7.28 24.34
CA TYR A 217 -0.73 5.92 23.83
C TYR A 217 0.59 5.18 23.55
N VAL A 218 1.62 5.86 23.07
CA VAL A 218 2.95 5.26 22.83
C VAL A 218 3.57 4.77 24.15
N ASP A 219 3.53 5.59 25.21
CA ASP A 219 4.04 5.21 26.53
C ASP A 219 3.25 4.04 27.14
N PHE A 220 1.92 4.06 26.97
CA PHE A 220 1.04 2.96 27.35
C PHE A 220 1.40 1.67 26.60
N ALA A 221 1.51 1.72 25.27
CA ALA A 221 1.83 0.58 24.41
C ALA A 221 3.14 -0.09 24.83
N ARG A 222 4.18 0.71 25.09
CA ARG A 222 5.45 0.23 25.62
C ARG A 222 5.27 -0.50 26.95
N THR A 223 4.61 0.15 27.90
CA THR A 223 4.41 -0.38 29.25
C THR A 223 3.72 -1.74 29.24
N ILE A 224 2.60 -1.87 28.51
CA ILE A 224 1.83 -3.11 28.50
C ILE A 224 2.54 -4.24 27.74
N LEU A 225 3.29 -3.93 26.68
CA LEU A 225 4.03 -4.93 25.92
C LEU A 225 5.23 -5.45 26.71
N GLU A 226 5.97 -4.58 27.40
CA GLU A 226 7.05 -4.98 28.32
C GLU A 226 6.51 -5.77 29.52
N GLN A 227 5.34 -5.40 30.06
CA GLN A 227 4.66 -6.18 31.10
C GLN A 227 4.24 -7.56 30.61
N ALA A 228 3.62 -7.65 29.42
CA ALA A 228 3.21 -8.91 28.83
C ALA A 228 4.39 -9.85 28.54
N ALA A 229 5.50 -9.30 28.03
CA ALA A 229 6.72 -10.07 27.79
C ALA A 229 7.34 -10.59 29.09
N ARG A 230 7.38 -9.77 30.16
CA ARG A 230 7.82 -10.24 31.49
C ARG A 230 6.91 -11.32 32.05
N HIS A 231 5.59 -11.15 31.94
CA HIS A 231 4.63 -12.13 32.44
C HIS A 231 4.79 -13.49 31.76
N ILE A 232 4.90 -13.52 30.43
CA ILE A 232 5.03 -14.79 29.72
C ILE A 232 6.41 -15.43 29.92
N ALA A 233 7.46 -14.63 30.07
CA ALA A 233 8.78 -15.14 30.45
C ALA A 233 8.74 -15.79 31.85
N ALA A 234 8.04 -15.17 32.82
CA ALA A 234 7.86 -15.72 34.15
C ALA A 234 7.05 -17.03 34.18
N ILE A 235 6.12 -17.22 33.22
CA ILE A 235 5.46 -18.53 33.03
C ILE A 235 6.48 -19.58 32.56
N HIS A 236 7.41 -19.18 31.70
CA HIS A 236 8.40 -20.08 31.11
C HIS A 236 9.56 -20.44 32.04
N ASP A 237 9.98 -19.52 32.88
CA ASP A 237 11.00 -19.77 33.92
C ASP A 237 10.44 -20.46 35.19
N GLY A 238 9.11 -20.61 35.26
CA GLY A 238 8.42 -21.29 36.36
C GLY A 238 8.04 -20.41 37.54
N SER A 239 8.32 -19.10 37.50
CA SER A 239 7.92 -18.13 38.52
C SER A 239 6.41 -17.92 38.59
N VAL A 240 5.71 -18.10 37.46
CA VAL A 240 4.24 -18.09 37.36
C VAL A 240 3.76 -19.47 36.92
N PRO A 241 2.76 -20.08 37.59
CA PRO A 241 2.23 -21.38 37.18
C PRO A 241 1.70 -21.38 35.75
N TYR A 242 2.11 -22.37 34.96
CA TYR A 242 1.57 -22.57 33.62
C TYR A 242 0.13 -23.11 33.68
N ALA A 243 -0.79 -22.41 33.03
CA ALA A 243 -2.11 -22.91 32.67
C ALA A 243 -2.32 -22.74 31.16
N ALA A 244 -2.87 -23.78 30.52
CA ALA A 244 -3.09 -23.76 29.09
C ALA A 244 -4.15 -22.70 28.72
N ASP A 245 -3.81 -21.85 27.75
CA ASP A 245 -4.67 -20.80 27.20
C ASP A 245 -5.20 -19.80 28.25
N ALA A 246 -4.40 -19.53 29.29
CA ALA A 246 -4.79 -18.70 30.43
C ALA A 246 -3.80 -17.57 30.76
N ALA A 247 -2.72 -17.41 29.98
CA ALA A 247 -1.72 -16.35 30.23
C ALA A 247 -2.29 -14.93 29.98
N PHE A 248 -3.30 -14.81 29.12
CA PHE A 248 -3.96 -13.54 28.80
C PHE A 248 -5.44 -13.78 28.56
N ALA A 249 -6.31 -12.85 28.95
CA ALA A 249 -7.71 -12.94 28.58
C ALA A 249 -7.88 -12.67 27.08
N THR A 250 -8.90 -13.29 26.48
CA THR A 250 -9.24 -13.06 25.06
C THR A 250 -9.51 -11.58 24.77
N ALA A 251 -10.08 -10.84 25.75
CA ALA A 251 -10.36 -9.41 25.63
C ALA A 251 -9.08 -8.54 25.55
N ASP A 252 -7.97 -8.98 26.14
CA ASP A 252 -6.70 -8.22 26.19
C ASP A 252 -5.86 -8.40 24.92
N SER A 253 -6.06 -9.51 24.20
CA SER A 253 -5.26 -9.84 23.00
C SER A 253 -5.38 -8.76 21.90
N PRO A 254 -6.57 -8.22 21.59
CA PRO A 254 -6.76 -6.98 20.83
C PRO A 254 -5.84 -5.81 21.20
N VAL A 255 -5.73 -5.51 22.49
CA VAL A 255 -5.01 -4.36 23.03
C VAL A 255 -3.52 -4.53 22.80
N LEU A 256 -2.99 -5.71 23.13
CA LEU A 256 -1.59 -6.04 22.88
C LEU A 256 -1.25 -6.04 21.38
N ALA A 257 -2.15 -6.53 20.52
CA ALA A 257 -1.91 -6.53 19.09
C ALA A 257 -1.93 -5.12 18.50
N ARG A 258 -2.79 -4.21 18.98
CA ARG A 258 -2.80 -2.81 18.57
C ARG A 258 -1.56 -2.07 19.07
N ALA A 259 -1.18 -2.24 20.33
CA ALA A 259 0.09 -1.72 20.86
C ALA A 259 1.31 -2.23 20.06
N ALA A 260 1.31 -3.49 19.64
CA ALA A 260 2.36 -4.05 18.79
C ALA A 260 2.40 -3.39 17.41
N ARG A 261 1.24 -3.06 16.81
CA ARG A 261 1.19 -2.31 15.55
C ARG A 261 1.65 -0.87 15.72
N VAL A 262 1.28 -0.18 16.81
CA VAL A 262 1.81 1.16 17.14
C VAL A 262 3.34 1.14 17.22
N ALA A 263 3.90 0.20 17.98
CA ALA A 263 5.35 0.04 18.09
C ALA A 263 6.01 -0.32 16.74
N ALA A 264 5.32 -1.09 15.90
CA ALA A 264 5.81 -1.47 14.58
C ALA A 264 5.75 -0.32 13.55
N TYR A 265 4.72 0.53 13.58
CA TYR A 265 4.66 1.75 12.75
C TYR A 265 5.83 2.67 13.07
N ARG A 266 6.10 2.88 14.36
CA ARG A 266 7.21 3.70 14.85
C ARG A 266 8.59 3.06 14.71
N ASP A 267 8.62 1.73 14.58
CA ASP A 267 9.85 0.93 14.54
C ASP A 267 10.80 1.18 15.74
N ASP A 268 10.21 1.42 16.91
CA ASP A 268 10.97 1.75 18.11
C ASP A 268 11.90 0.58 18.54
N ALA A 269 13.16 0.90 18.87
CA ALA A 269 14.18 -0.11 19.15
C ALA A 269 13.86 -1.02 20.36
N TRP A 270 13.11 -0.52 21.34
CA TRP A 270 12.71 -1.28 22.54
C TRP A 270 11.74 -2.44 22.20
N PHE A 271 10.99 -2.34 21.11
CA PHE A 271 10.01 -3.36 20.72
C PHE A 271 10.67 -4.67 20.26
N ARG A 272 11.90 -4.57 19.73
CA ARG A 272 12.69 -5.66 19.16
C ARG A 272 12.88 -6.84 20.12
N PRO A 273 13.48 -6.65 21.32
CA PRO A 273 13.58 -7.74 22.30
C PRO A 273 12.21 -8.19 22.84
N VAL A 274 11.22 -7.29 22.89
CA VAL A 274 9.88 -7.59 23.41
C VAL A 274 9.13 -8.57 22.49
N ILE A 275 9.05 -8.31 21.18
CA ILE A 275 8.36 -9.19 20.24
C ILE A 275 9.07 -10.54 20.05
N ALA A 276 10.41 -10.55 20.17
CA ALA A 276 11.22 -11.76 20.12
C ALA A 276 10.92 -12.73 21.27
N VAL A 277 10.43 -12.22 22.41
CA VAL A 277 9.98 -13.04 23.55
C VAL A 277 8.49 -13.33 23.44
N LEU A 278 7.66 -12.29 23.26
CA LEU A 278 6.22 -12.38 23.41
C LEU A 278 5.57 -13.34 22.40
N LEU A 279 5.89 -13.22 21.11
CA LEU A 279 5.25 -14.04 20.08
C LEU A 279 5.66 -15.52 20.16
N PRO A 280 6.95 -15.89 20.21
CA PRO A 280 7.34 -17.30 20.33
C PRO A 280 6.78 -17.97 21.60
N LEU A 281 6.93 -17.33 22.76
CA LEU A 281 6.49 -17.92 24.03
C LEU A 281 4.97 -18.02 24.14
N ALA A 282 4.20 -17.16 23.48
CA ALA A 282 2.74 -17.26 23.41
C ALA A 282 2.27 -18.52 22.69
N CYS A 283 3.10 -19.08 21.79
CA CYS A 283 2.74 -20.20 20.93
C CYS A 283 3.08 -21.58 21.50
N VAL A 284 3.85 -21.65 22.60
CA VAL A 284 4.43 -22.91 23.08
C VAL A 284 4.48 -22.99 24.59
N ALA A 285 4.02 -24.10 25.17
CA ALA A 285 4.15 -24.35 26.60
C ALA A 285 5.63 -24.52 27.03
N PRO A 286 6.01 -24.19 28.27
CA PRO A 286 7.39 -24.38 28.76
C PRO A 286 7.85 -25.84 28.83
N GLY A 287 6.91 -26.79 28.99
CA GLY A 287 7.21 -28.23 29.07
C GLY A 287 7.04 -28.97 27.73
N ALA A 288 6.74 -30.27 27.77
CA ALA A 288 6.52 -31.11 26.58
C ALA A 288 5.10 -30.98 25.96
N ALA A 289 4.20 -30.21 26.59
CA ALA A 289 2.79 -30.17 26.24
C ALA A 289 2.53 -29.59 24.83
N LYS A 290 1.54 -30.16 24.13
CA LYS A 290 1.06 -29.66 22.82
C LYS A 290 0.00 -28.57 22.99
N SER A 291 0.27 -27.63 23.88
CA SER A 291 -0.59 -26.50 24.23
C SER A 291 0.21 -25.20 24.19
N ALA A 292 -0.47 -24.08 24.38
CA ALA A 292 0.11 -22.75 24.34
C ALA A 292 -0.32 -21.94 25.59
N PRO A 293 0.48 -20.96 26.05
CA PRO A 293 0.07 -20.04 27.12
C PRO A 293 -1.12 -19.16 26.73
N SER A 294 -1.20 -18.70 25.46
CA SER A 294 -2.37 -17.96 24.96
C SER A 294 -2.51 -18.09 23.44
N GLN A 295 -3.58 -18.76 23.00
CA GLN A 295 -3.90 -18.93 21.59
C GLN A 295 -4.40 -17.62 20.95
N SER A 296 -5.23 -16.86 21.67
CA SER A 296 -5.77 -15.59 21.19
C SER A 296 -4.66 -14.57 20.93
N LEU A 297 -3.69 -14.45 21.85
CA LEU A 297 -2.56 -13.56 21.68
C LEU A 297 -1.65 -13.99 20.53
N ALA A 298 -1.33 -15.28 20.42
CA ALA A 298 -0.53 -15.81 19.32
C ALA A 298 -1.14 -15.47 17.95
N MET A 299 -2.46 -15.64 17.81
CA MET A 299 -3.18 -15.27 16.58
C MET A 299 -3.17 -13.76 16.33
N ALA A 300 -3.47 -12.96 17.35
CA ALA A 300 -3.55 -11.51 17.22
C ALA A 300 -2.19 -10.88 16.86
N LEU A 301 -1.10 -11.31 17.49
CA LEU A 301 0.25 -10.91 17.12
C LEU A 301 0.64 -11.42 15.73
N GLY A 302 0.23 -12.63 15.37
CA GLY A 302 0.40 -13.14 14.01
C GLY A 302 -0.22 -12.24 12.96
N HIS A 303 -1.41 -11.67 13.22
CA HIS A 303 -2.05 -10.71 12.32
C HIS A 303 -1.37 -9.34 12.36
N ALA A 304 -0.93 -8.85 13.52
CA ALA A 304 -0.15 -7.62 13.62
C ALA A 304 1.14 -7.68 12.78
N VAL A 305 1.86 -8.81 12.82
CA VAL A 305 3.05 -9.05 11.98
C VAL A 305 2.69 -9.19 10.50
N GLU A 306 1.52 -9.75 10.19
CA GLU A 306 1.02 -9.83 8.81
C GLU A 306 0.81 -8.45 8.19
N THR A 307 0.19 -7.53 8.95
CA THR A 307 -0.22 -6.22 8.45
C THR A 307 0.93 -5.23 8.48
N ILE A 308 1.62 -5.09 9.62
CA ILE A 308 2.68 -4.08 9.84
C ILE A 308 3.95 -4.77 10.36
N PRO A 309 4.67 -5.54 9.51
CA PRO A 309 5.87 -6.26 9.93
C PRO A 309 7.05 -5.32 10.17
N THR A 310 7.93 -5.75 11.08
CA THR A 310 9.33 -5.31 11.18
C THR A 310 10.23 -6.54 10.92
N PRO A 311 11.54 -6.35 10.65
CA PRO A 311 12.46 -7.50 10.52
C PRO A 311 12.43 -8.42 11.75
N GLU A 312 12.38 -7.83 12.95
CA GLU A 312 12.34 -8.53 14.23
C GLU A 312 11.03 -9.29 14.44
N SER A 313 9.90 -8.67 14.09
CA SER A 313 8.60 -9.31 14.27
C SER A 313 8.39 -10.47 13.28
N LEU A 314 8.92 -10.35 12.05
CA LEU A 314 8.96 -11.45 11.09
C LEU A 314 9.89 -12.59 11.56
N LEU A 315 11.04 -12.27 12.16
CA LEU A 315 11.93 -13.26 12.77
C LEU A 315 11.26 -13.96 13.96
N ALA A 316 10.56 -13.21 14.80
CA ALA A 316 9.76 -13.75 15.91
C ALA A 316 8.67 -14.71 15.41
N LEU A 317 7.97 -14.36 14.32
CA LEU A 317 6.97 -15.24 13.68
C LEU A 317 7.59 -16.55 13.19
N ARG A 318 8.76 -16.50 12.53
CA ARG A 318 9.48 -17.72 12.11
C ARG A 318 9.93 -18.57 13.29
N THR A 319 10.43 -17.93 14.34
CA THR A 319 10.85 -18.59 15.58
C THR A 319 9.66 -19.30 16.23
N ALA A 320 8.51 -18.62 16.31
CA ALA A 320 7.26 -19.21 16.78
C ALA A 320 6.84 -20.42 15.93
N LEU A 321 6.92 -20.33 14.59
CA LEU A 321 6.61 -21.44 13.68
C LEU A 321 7.52 -22.66 13.84
N ALA A 322 8.80 -22.43 14.16
CA ALA A 322 9.76 -23.51 14.42
C ALA A 322 9.45 -24.24 15.74
N GLN A 323 8.96 -23.53 16.76
CA GLN A 323 8.75 -24.06 18.11
C GLN A 323 7.32 -24.53 18.39
N VAL A 324 6.32 -23.99 17.69
CA VAL A 324 4.90 -24.26 17.96
C VAL A 324 4.55 -25.73 17.76
N ARG A 325 3.95 -26.34 18.79
CA ARG A 325 3.50 -27.74 18.77
C ARG A 325 2.00 -27.90 18.59
N HIS A 326 1.24 -26.83 18.84
CA HIS A 326 -0.20 -26.84 18.62
C HIS A 326 -0.55 -26.66 17.14
N ALA A 327 -1.17 -27.67 16.52
CA ALA A 327 -1.41 -27.70 15.08
C ALA A 327 -2.30 -26.55 14.57
N GLY A 328 -3.31 -26.16 15.35
CA GLY A 328 -4.22 -25.06 14.99
C GLY A 328 -3.54 -23.70 14.96
N ILE A 329 -2.61 -23.44 15.89
CA ILE A 329 -1.83 -22.18 15.93
C ILE A 329 -0.85 -22.18 14.77
N ARG A 330 -0.11 -23.29 14.58
CA ARG A 330 0.82 -23.45 13.45
C ARG A 330 0.16 -23.10 12.11
N LYS A 331 -0.99 -23.72 11.82
CA LYS A 331 -1.73 -23.48 10.56
C LYS A 331 -2.14 -22.02 10.38
N LYS A 332 -2.50 -21.32 11.46
CA LYS A 332 -2.87 -19.89 11.39
C LYS A 332 -1.64 -19.01 11.16
N LEU A 333 -0.55 -19.23 11.88
CA LEU A 333 0.70 -18.47 11.70
C LEU A 333 1.35 -18.71 10.33
N GLU A 334 1.30 -19.93 9.79
CA GLU A 334 1.81 -20.24 8.45
C GLU A 334 1.11 -19.42 7.36
N ARG A 335 -0.19 -19.14 7.53
CA ARG A 335 -0.97 -18.31 6.60
C ARG A 335 -0.57 -16.84 6.62
N ASN A 336 0.10 -16.38 7.66
CA ASN A 336 0.50 -14.98 7.84
C ASN A 336 1.93 -14.73 7.35
N LEU A 337 2.77 -15.76 7.25
CA LEU A 337 4.20 -15.62 6.92
C LEU A 337 4.45 -14.98 5.54
N LYS A 338 3.85 -15.53 4.48
CA LYS A 338 4.08 -15.03 3.11
C LYS A 338 3.51 -13.61 2.90
N PRO A 339 2.31 -13.27 3.38
CA PRO A 339 1.84 -11.89 3.38
C PRO A 339 2.74 -10.95 4.20
N ALA A 340 3.21 -11.35 5.39
CA ALA A 340 4.15 -10.56 6.19
C ALA A 340 5.48 -10.30 5.45
N GLU A 341 6.04 -11.31 4.76
CA GLU A 341 7.23 -11.14 3.92
C GLU A 341 7.02 -10.11 2.80
N ARG A 342 5.82 -10.10 2.20
CA ARG A 342 5.42 -9.13 1.18
C ARG A 342 5.23 -7.74 1.77
N ALA A 343 4.51 -7.62 2.89
CA ALA A 343 4.29 -6.34 3.57
C ALA A 343 5.62 -5.72 4.04
N LEU A 344 6.58 -6.52 4.54
CA LEU A 344 7.91 -6.02 4.91
C LEU A 344 8.69 -5.53 3.68
N ALA A 345 8.44 -6.10 2.49
CA ALA A 345 9.07 -5.61 1.27
C ALA A 345 8.54 -4.22 0.84
N GLU A 346 7.34 -3.83 1.28
CA GLU A 346 6.80 -2.48 1.10
C GLU A 346 7.24 -1.51 2.23
N ARG A 347 8.11 -1.95 3.16
CA ARG A 347 8.75 -1.11 4.20
C ARG A 347 10.27 -1.06 4.03
N PRO A 348 10.76 -0.54 2.90
CA PRO A 348 12.15 -0.67 2.50
C PRO A 348 13.13 0.12 3.37
N ASP A 349 12.69 1.07 4.18
CA ASP A 349 13.49 1.80 5.15
C ASP A 349 14.01 0.90 6.28
N ILE A 350 13.19 -0.03 6.76
CA ILE A 350 13.55 -0.90 7.88
C ILE A 350 13.89 -2.34 7.47
N ALA A 351 13.50 -2.77 6.27
CA ALA A 351 13.57 -4.17 5.84
C ALA A 351 14.99 -4.80 5.81
N TRP A 352 16.04 -4.01 6.01
CA TRP A 352 17.45 -4.39 5.93
C TRP A 352 18.09 -4.72 7.26
N ARG A 353 17.52 -4.25 8.37
CA ARG A 353 18.22 -4.20 9.67
C ARG A 353 18.70 -5.55 10.15
N ILE A 354 17.91 -6.58 9.86
CA ILE A 354 18.27 -7.96 10.16
C ILE A 354 18.47 -8.66 8.83
N GLY A 355 19.61 -9.34 8.71
CA GLY A 355 19.91 -10.18 7.56
C GLY A 355 18.68 -10.97 7.13
N MET A 356 18.43 -11.00 5.82
CA MET A 356 17.19 -11.53 5.25
C MET A 356 16.97 -13.00 5.62
N PRO A 357 15.86 -13.41 6.26
CA PRO A 357 15.63 -14.83 6.51
C PRO A 357 15.21 -15.53 5.21
N GLY A 358 15.85 -16.64 4.87
CA GLY A 358 15.54 -17.43 3.67
C GLY A 358 16.68 -18.37 3.26
N PRO A 359 16.45 -19.26 2.28
CA PRO A 359 17.51 -20.12 1.75
C PRO A 359 18.62 -19.27 1.12
N MET A 360 19.87 -19.55 1.50
CA MET A 360 21.08 -18.83 1.07
C MET A 360 21.25 -18.82 -0.45
N GLY A 361 22.01 -17.84 -0.95
CA GLY A 361 22.38 -17.72 -2.36
C GLY A 361 21.36 -16.93 -3.20
N LYS A 362 21.21 -17.31 -4.48
CA LYS A 362 20.49 -16.51 -5.49
C LYS A 362 19.07 -16.07 -5.11
N ARG A 363 18.33 -16.88 -4.34
CA ARG A 363 16.97 -16.53 -3.89
C ARG A 363 17.00 -15.38 -2.89
N ARG A 364 17.91 -15.44 -1.93
CA ARG A 364 18.12 -14.38 -0.95
C ARG A 364 18.62 -13.09 -1.62
N GLN A 365 19.54 -13.22 -2.57
CA GLN A 365 20.03 -12.10 -3.39
C GLN A 365 18.91 -11.43 -4.21
N ALA A 366 18.00 -12.20 -4.81
CA ALA A 366 16.85 -11.66 -5.54
C ALA A 366 15.84 -10.96 -4.60
N MET A 367 15.59 -11.54 -3.43
CA MET A 367 14.75 -10.93 -2.40
C MET A 367 15.34 -9.62 -1.89
N LEU A 368 16.66 -9.60 -1.69
CA LEU A 368 17.43 -8.43 -1.34
C LEU A 368 17.29 -7.36 -2.43
N ALA A 369 17.61 -7.68 -3.68
CA ALA A 369 17.51 -6.73 -4.79
C ALA A 369 16.11 -6.10 -4.93
N ARG A 370 15.05 -6.91 -4.76
CA ARG A 370 13.66 -6.43 -4.83
C ARG A 370 13.31 -5.45 -3.70
N ARG A 371 13.85 -5.66 -2.49
CA ARG A 371 13.69 -4.69 -1.41
C ARG A 371 14.44 -3.39 -1.71
N LEU A 372 15.65 -3.49 -2.27
CA LEU A 372 16.50 -2.31 -2.56
C LEU A 372 15.80 -1.46 -3.60
N GLU A 373 15.20 -2.12 -4.59
CA GLU A 373 14.39 -1.50 -5.61
C GLU A 373 13.13 -0.81 -5.05
N ALA A 374 12.42 -1.44 -4.11
CA ALA A 374 11.28 -0.79 -3.45
C ALA A 374 11.69 0.48 -2.68
N GLY A 375 12.94 0.52 -2.18
CA GLY A 375 13.51 1.67 -1.47
C GLY A 375 13.69 2.94 -2.30
N TYR A 376 13.64 2.88 -3.63
CA TYR A 376 13.74 4.10 -4.46
C TYR A 376 12.62 5.09 -4.16
N ALA A 377 11.37 4.62 -4.04
CA ALA A 377 10.22 5.48 -3.83
C ALA A 377 10.19 6.14 -2.43
N SER A 378 10.97 5.62 -1.49
CA SER A 378 11.05 6.09 -0.10
C SER A 378 12.39 6.75 0.23
N GLU A 379 13.26 6.95 -0.76
CA GLU A 379 14.63 7.48 -0.60
C GLU A 379 15.39 6.88 0.60
N VAL A 380 15.51 5.55 0.64
CA VAL A 380 16.15 4.87 1.77
C VAL A 380 17.63 5.22 1.88
N TRP A 381 18.04 5.59 3.09
CA TRP A 381 19.42 5.90 3.49
C TRP A 381 19.89 4.96 4.59
N PHE A 382 21.16 4.58 4.53
CA PHE A 382 21.86 3.79 5.53
C PHE A 382 22.98 4.63 6.14
N GLY A 383 23.09 4.68 7.46
CA GLY A 383 24.33 5.19 8.07
C GLY A 383 25.52 4.36 7.61
N LEU A 384 26.66 4.99 7.31
CA LEU A 384 27.81 4.33 6.69
C LEU A 384 28.29 3.08 7.46
N ASP A 385 28.29 3.13 8.80
CA ASP A 385 28.69 1.99 9.63
C ASP A 385 27.68 0.85 9.56
N GLN A 386 26.39 1.17 9.52
CA GLN A 386 25.33 0.18 9.31
C GLN A 386 25.47 -0.46 7.93
N TRP A 387 25.70 0.35 6.89
CA TRP A 387 25.89 -0.15 5.54
C TRP A 387 27.12 -1.07 5.43
N ARG A 388 28.22 -0.73 6.12
CA ARG A 388 29.40 -1.59 6.24
C ARG A 388 29.09 -2.90 6.98
N ALA A 389 28.41 -2.85 8.12
CA ALA A 389 28.06 -4.04 8.90
C ALA A 389 27.13 -5.00 8.13
N LEU A 390 26.18 -4.49 7.33
CA LEU A 390 25.32 -5.33 6.49
C LEU A 390 26.11 -6.16 5.48
N ARG A 391 27.27 -5.66 5.05
CA ARG A 391 28.13 -6.32 4.06
C ARG A 391 28.97 -7.46 4.63
N ASP A 392 28.96 -7.68 5.95
CA ASP A 392 29.53 -8.90 6.54
C ASP A 392 28.78 -10.17 6.11
N ASP A 393 27.54 -10.02 5.62
CA ASP A 393 26.76 -11.07 4.99
C ASP A 393 27.14 -11.25 3.50
N ALA A 394 27.61 -12.44 3.14
CA ALA A 394 28.11 -12.74 1.79
C ALA A 394 27.06 -12.53 0.66
N ASP A 395 25.77 -12.77 0.94
CA ASP A 395 24.72 -12.53 -0.05
C ASP A 395 24.45 -11.03 -0.22
N ILE A 396 24.56 -10.25 0.86
CA ILE A 396 24.44 -8.80 0.82
C ILE A 396 25.64 -8.19 0.09
N GLU A 397 26.86 -8.62 0.40
CA GLU A 397 28.07 -8.14 -0.27
C GLU A 397 28.03 -8.40 -1.78
N THR A 398 27.56 -9.59 -2.18
CA THR A 398 27.43 -9.94 -3.60
C THR A 398 26.52 -8.97 -4.34
N VAL A 399 25.38 -8.60 -3.74
CA VAL A 399 24.43 -7.64 -4.31
C VAL A 399 25.01 -6.22 -4.26
N ALA A 400 25.61 -5.82 -3.15
CA ALA A 400 26.17 -4.47 -2.98
C ALA A 400 27.29 -4.18 -3.98
N ARG A 401 28.16 -5.14 -4.30
CA ARG A 401 29.22 -4.98 -5.30
C ARG A 401 28.73 -4.85 -6.74
N ALA A 402 27.52 -5.30 -7.03
CA ALA A 402 26.93 -5.23 -8.37
C ALA A 402 26.08 -3.96 -8.60
N LEU A 403 25.98 -3.10 -7.59
CA LEU A 403 25.13 -1.91 -7.61
C LEU A 403 25.97 -0.63 -7.44
N VAL A 404 25.44 0.45 -8.00
CA VAL A 404 25.93 1.81 -7.80
C VAL A 404 25.26 2.39 -6.56
N TRP A 405 26.04 2.98 -5.69
CA TRP A 405 25.62 3.63 -4.45
C TRP A 405 25.88 5.12 -4.56
N ARG A 406 25.26 5.90 -3.67
CA ARG A 406 25.55 7.32 -3.49
C ARG A 406 25.81 7.64 -2.04
N THR A 407 26.69 8.58 -1.78
CA THR A 407 26.83 9.25 -0.49
C THR A 407 25.79 10.35 -0.33
N GLY A 408 25.59 10.84 0.90
CA GLY A 408 24.66 11.95 1.19
C GLY A 408 24.95 13.25 0.44
N ASP A 409 26.21 13.51 0.07
CA ASP A 409 26.62 14.65 -0.78
C ASP A 409 26.44 14.39 -2.29
N GLY A 410 25.93 13.21 -2.67
CA GLY A 410 25.57 12.87 -4.04
C GLY A 410 26.67 12.18 -4.85
N GLN A 411 27.85 11.90 -4.29
CA GLN A 411 28.90 11.18 -5.00
C GLN A 411 28.49 9.73 -5.28
N ALA A 412 28.39 9.38 -6.56
CA ALA A 412 28.04 8.03 -7.00
C ALA A 412 29.29 7.13 -7.06
N PHE A 413 29.19 5.88 -6.58
CA PHE A 413 30.30 4.93 -6.57
C PHE A 413 29.84 3.47 -6.69
N MET A 414 30.75 2.57 -7.05
CA MET A 414 30.56 1.12 -7.05
C MET A 414 31.73 0.46 -6.30
N LEU A 415 31.52 -0.72 -5.71
CA LEU A 415 32.60 -1.49 -5.08
C LEU A 415 33.26 -2.44 -6.09
N ASP A 416 34.58 -2.37 -6.25
CA ASP A 416 35.31 -3.25 -7.16
C ASP A 416 35.96 -4.47 -6.48
N GLY A 417 35.89 -4.54 -5.15
CA GLY A 417 36.53 -5.56 -4.30
C GLY A 417 37.88 -5.13 -3.70
N LYS A 418 38.44 -4.00 -4.14
CA LYS A 418 39.59 -3.32 -3.50
C LYS A 418 39.15 -2.04 -2.78
N GLY A 419 38.13 -1.36 -3.32
CA GLY A 419 37.57 -0.15 -2.75
C GLY A 419 36.37 0.37 -3.55
N ALA A 420 36.02 1.63 -3.31
CA ALA A 420 35.02 2.34 -4.09
C ALA A 420 35.65 2.93 -5.36
N ILE A 421 34.92 2.89 -6.47
CA ILE A 421 35.30 3.48 -7.77
C ILE A 421 34.17 4.32 -8.34
N ASP A 422 34.49 5.31 -9.16
CA ASP A 422 33.52 6.11 -9.93
C ASP A 422 33.10 5.44 -11.26
N ALA A 423 32.31 6.17 -12.06
CA ALA A 423 31.81 5.72 -13.36
C ALA A 423 32.93 5.57 -14.42
N GLN A 424 34.09 6.17 -14.20
CA GLN A 424 35.29 6.05 -15.04
C GLN A 424 36.21 4.93 -14.54
N GLY A 425 35.84 4.25 -13.45
CA GLY A 425 36.62 3.20 -12.81
C GLY A 425 37.80 3.71 -11.99
N GLN A 426 37.85 5.00 -11.67
CA GLN A 426 38.90 5.58 -10.83
C GLN A 426 38.56 5.40 -9.34
N PRO A 427 39.56 5.17 -8.46
CA PRO A 427 39.32 5.06 -7.03
C PRO A 427 38.70 6.33 -6.43
N VAL A 428 37.73 6.14 -5.56
CA VAL A 428 37.04 7.21 -4.82
C VAL A 428 37.19 6.95 -3.32
N GLN A 429 37.46 8.00 -2.56
CA GLN A 429 37.47 7.94 -1.10
C GLN A 429 36.06 8.16 -0.57
N LEU A 430 35.54 7.19 0.18
CA LEU A 430 34.29 7.36 0.92
C LEU A 430 34.56 8.18 2.18
N PRO A 431 33.59 9.02 2.63
CA PRO A 431 33.73 9.77 3.87
C PRO A 431 33.86 8.82 5.08
N GLU A 432 34.35 9.33 6.21
CA GLU A 432 34.44 8.54 7.46
C GLU A 432 33.08 8.35 8.13
N GLN A 433 32.15 9.27 7.89
CA GLN A 433 30.78 9.29 8.42
C GLN A 433 29.80 9.81 7.35
N GLY A 434 28.51 9.58 7.58
CA GLY A 434 27.43 10.04 6.70
C GLY A 434 26.56 8.89 6.23
N ASP A 435 25.72 9.20 5.24
CA ASP A 435 24.70 8.26 4.76
C ASP A 435 25.03 7.74 3.36
N ILE A 436 24.67 6.48 3.14
CA ILE A 436 24.79 5.76 1.87
C ILE A 436 23.38 5.39 1.41
N GLY A 437 23.04 5.79 0.18
CA GLY A 437 21.78 5.47 -0.46
C GLY A 437 22.00 4.70 -1.76
N LEU A 438 20.96 4.03 -2.24
CA LEU A 438 21.01 3.41 -3.57
C LEU A 438 20.98 4.51 -4.64
N TRP A 439 21.88 4.46 -5.61
CA TRP A 439 21.90 5.46 -6.68
C TRP A 439 20.77 5.19 -7.69
N HIS A 440 19.94 6.19 -7.96
CA HIS A 440 18.94 6.19 -9.03
C HIS A 440 19.48 6.99 -10.22
N PRO A 441 19.19 6.63 -11.48
CA PRO A 441 19.66 7.40 -12.64
C PRO A 441 19.27 8.89 -12.67
N LEU A 442 18.19 9.29 -11.99
CA LEU A 442 17.83 10.71 -11.82
C LEU A 442 18.85 11.51 -11.01
N HIS A 443 19.67 10.85 -10.19
CA HIS A 443 20.71 11.54 -9.42
C HIS A 443 21.91 11.94 -10.29
N GLY A 444 22.08 11.33 -11.47
CA GLY A 444 23.22 11.54 -12.33
C GLY A 444 22.90 12.26 -13.64
N SER A 445 23.88 12.98 -14.18
CA SER A 445 23.79 13.59 -15.51
C SER A 445 23.64 12.52 -16.61
N GLY A 446 23.27 12.95 -17.82
CA GLY A 446 23.24 12.04 -18.99
C GLY A 446 24.60 11.36 -19.23
N GLU A 447 25.69 12.12 -19.07
CA GLU A 447 27.06 11.63 -19.23
C GLU A 447 27.43 10.62 -18.14
N GLN A 448 27.12 10.91 -16.87
CA GLN A 448 27.41 10.00 -15.76
C GLN A 448 26.64 8.68 -15.92
N ARG A 449 25.38 8.73 -16.35
CA ARG A 449 24.56 7.54 -16.68
C ARG A 449 25.21 6.69 -17.79
N ALA A 450 25.62 7.33 -18.88
CA ALA A 450 26.27 6.64 -20.00
C ALA A 450 27.62 6.02 -19.59
N ALA A 451 28.39 6.72 -18.76
CA ALA A 451 29.66 6.21 -18.23
C ALA A 451 29.45 4.96 -17.36
N TRP A 452 28.46 4.97 -16.46
CA TRP A 452 28.11 3.78 -15.67
C TRP A 452 27.67 2.60 -16.57
N GLN A 453 26.81 2.84 -17.56
CA GLN A 453 26.41 1.80 -18.52
C GLN A 453 27.62 1.19 -19.25
N ALA A 454 28.53 2.04 -19.73
CA ALA A 454 29.75 1.61 -20.41
C ALA A 454 30.66 0.78 -19.49
N LEU A 455 30.89 1.24 -18.25
CA LEU A 455 31.72 0.54 -17.28
C LEU A 455 31.15 -0.83 -16.92
N LEU A 456 29.85 -0.93 -16.66
CA LEU A 456 29.20 -2.19 -16.31
C LEU A 456 29.21 -3.17 -17.49
N ALA A 457 29.01 -2.67 -18.72
CA ALA A 457 29.11 -3.48 -19.93
C ALA A 457 30.54 -4.00 -20.14
N GLN A 458 31.55 -3.14 -19.98
CA GLN A 458 32.96 -3.51 -20.10
C GLN A 458 33.36 -4.58 -19.07
N ARG A 459 32.94 -4.39 -17.80
CA ARG A 459 33.23 -5.31 -16.69
C ARG A 459 32.31 -6.53 -16.66
N ARG A 460 31.31 -6.60 -17.54
CA ARG A 460 30.30 -7.67 -17.60
C ARG A 460 29.58 -7.90 -16.27
N VAL A 461 29.30 -6.80 -15.56
CA VAL A 461 28.63 -6.84 -14.26
C VAL A 461 27.12 -7.01 -14.49
N ARG A 462 26.57 -8.12 -13.99
CA ARG A 462 25.12 -8.32 -13.97
C ARG A 462 24.53 -7.67 -12.72
N GLN A 463 23.76 -6.60 -12.91
CA GLN A 463 23.04 -5.99 -11.80
C GLN A 463 21.89 -6.90 -11.34
N PRO A 464 21.68 -7.04 -10.01
CA PRO A 464 20.62 -7.87 -9.46
C PRO A 464 19.22 -7.20 -9.54
N LEU A 465 19.19 -5.91 -9.89
CA LEU A 465 17.99 -5.15 -10.27
C LEU A 465 18.37 -4.20 -11.43
N ARG A 466 17.39 -3.75 -12.22
CA ARG A 466 17.62 -2.77 -13.30
C ARG A 466 17.91 -1.39 -12.70
N GLN A 467 19.18 -1.01 -12.62
CA GLN A 467 19.62 0.26 -12.03
C GLN A 467 20.19 1.23 -13.07
N VAL A 468 21.35 0.96 -13.68
CA VAL A 468 21.97 1.95 -14.61
C VAL A 468 21.23 2.05 -15.95
N TYR A 469 20.47 1.01 -16.28
CA TYR A 469 19.54 0.94 -17.41
C TYR A 469 18.09 1.13 -16.96
N ARG A 470 17.86 1.80 -15.83
CA ARG A 470 16.49 2.06 -15.35
C ARG A 470 15.87 3.21 -16.11
N GLU A 471 14.59 3.05 -16.44
CA GLU A 471 13.80 4.07 -17.10
C GLU A 471 13.58 5.27 -16.17
N ILE A 472 13.57 6.46 -16.75
CA ILE A 472 13.35 7.71 -16.02
C ILE A 472 12.12 8.38 -16.60
N TYR A 473 11.21 8.81 -15.72
CA TYR A 473 10.04 9.61 -16.06
C TYR A 473 10.12 10.95 -15.34
N ALA A 474 9.67 11.99 -16.01
CA ALA A 474 9.44 13.31 -15.44
C ALA A 474 7.98 13.71 -15.71
N PRO A 475 7.36 14.53 -14.85
CA PRO A 475 6.05 15.11 -15.13
C PRO A 475 6.08 15.85 -16.47
N SER A 476 5.08 15.61 -17.33
CA SER A 476 4.89 16.46 -18.50
C SER A 476 4.39 17.83 -18.03
N GLY A 477 4.86 18.90 -18.67
CA GLY A 477 4.40 20.26 -18.37
C GLY A 477 3.05 20.59 -19.02
N ASP A 478 2.40 19.60 -19.62
CA ASP A 478 1.07 19.70 -20.24
C ASP A 478 0.04 18.92 -19.39
N ASP A 479 -1.25 19.23 -19.56
CA ASP A 479 -2.34 18.55 -18.85
C ASP A 479 -2.58 17.09 -19.32
N SER A 480 -1.62 16.48 -20.03
CA SER A 480 -1.76 15.11 -20.53
C SER A 480 -1.58 14.10 -19.40
N ALA A 481 -2.57 13.19 -19.27
CA ALA A 481 -2.47 12.11 -18.30
C ALA A 481 -1.51 11.03 -18.83
N PRO A 482 -0.36 10.78 -18.18
CA PRO A 482 0.56 9.74 -18.63
C PRO A 482 -0.14 8.39 -18.62
N PHE A 483 0.17 7.56 -19.62
CA PHE A 483 -0.39 6.23 -19.81
C PHE A 483 -1.89 6.17 -20.16
N ALA A 484 -2.53 7.29 -20.50
CA ALA A 484 -3.90 7.28 -20.99
C ALA A 484 -4.02 6.72 -22.42
N GLY A 485 -5.16 6.09 -22.72
CA GLY A 485 -5.56 5.62 -24.05
C GLY A 485 -5.16 4.18 -24.38
N TYR A 486 -4.28 3.53 -23.60
CA TYR A 486 -3.83 2.17 -23.91
C TYR A 486 -4.95 1.12 -23.78
N GLN A 487 -5.02 0.19 -24.74
CA GLN A 487 -5.94 -0.95 -24.72
C GLN A 487 -5.24 -2.18 -24.11
N LEU A 488 -5.75 -2.65 -22.97
CA LEU A 488 -5.09 -3.64 -22.11
C LEU A 488 -5.93 -4.91 -21.99
N SER A 489 -5.29 -6.08 -22.02
CA SER A 489 -5.90 -7.37 -21.67
C SER A 489 -6.15 -7.46 -20.17
N LEU A 490 -7.42 -7.57 -19.76
CA LEU A 490 -7.80 -7.63 -18.35
C LEU A 490 -7.22 -8.85 -17.60
N PRO A 491 -7.25 -10.08 -18.14
CA PRO A 491 -6.65 -11.23 -17.47
C PRO A 491 -5.15 -11.06 -17.20
N THR A 492 -4.40 -10.53 -18.18
CA THR A 492 -2.95 -10.29 -18.03
C THR A 492 -2.68 -9.17 -17.06
N LEU A 493 -3.42 -8.07 -17.18
CA LEU A 493 -3.32 -6.91 -16.31
C LEU A 493 -3.56 -7.28 -14.85
N LEU A 494 -4.68 -7.94 -14.55
CA LEU A 494 -5.02 -8.32 -13.17
C LEU A 494 -4.06 -9.35 -12.57
N GLY A 495 -3.63 -10.33 -13.38
CA GLY A 495 -2.63 -11.32 -12.96
C GLY A 495 -1.29 -10.67 -12.61
N LEU A 496 -0.84 -9.72 -13.43
CA LEU A 496 0.40 -8.98 -13.22
C LEU A 496 0.28 -7.98 -12.07
N ALA A 497 -0.79 -7.17 -12.04
CA ALA A 497 -1.10 -6.21 -10.98
C ALA A 497 -0.99 -6.86 -9.60
N ARG A 498 -1.67 -7.99 -9.40
CA ARG A 498 -1.63 -8.74 -8.13
C ARG A 498 -0.21 -9.16 -7.73
N ARG A 499 0.62 -9.56 -8.69
CA ARG A 499 2.02 -9.98 -8.47
C ARG A 499 2.94 -8.81 -8.15
N GLU A 500 2.67 -7.66 -8.77
CA GLU A 500 3.46 -6.43 -8.66
C GLU A 500 2.98 -5.48 -7.56
N GLY A 501 2.15 -5.93 -6.61
CA GLY A 501 1.79 -5.08 -5.46
C GLY A 501 0.46 -4.33 -5.60
N TRP A 502 -0.11 -4.24 -6.81
CA TRP A 502 -1.32 -3.48 -7.08
C TRP A 502 -2.57 -4.17 -6.54
N ARG A 503 -3.51 -3.35 -6.09
CA ARG A 503 -4.80 -3.75 -5.54
C ARG A 503 -5.93 -3.17 -6.40
N LEU A 504 -7.06 -3.86 -6.42
CA LEU A 504 -8.27 -3.30 -7.00
C LEU A 504 -8.79 -2.20 -6.07
N ASP A 505 -9.21 -1.12 -6.68
CA ASP A 505 -9.97 -0.04 -6.07
C ASP A 505 -11.36 -0.13 -6.69
N ASP A 506 -12.36 -0.52 -5.89
CA ASP A 506 -13.59 -1.20 -6.33
C ASP A 506 -14.34 -0.51 -7.49
N ASP A 507 -14.13 0.80 -7.71
CA ASP A 507 -14.61 1.51 -8.92
C ASP A 507 -13.61 2.48 -9.58
N GLU A 508 -12.39 2.64 -9.06
CA GLU A 508 -11.41 3.63 -9.58
C GLU A 508 -10.28 3.02 -10.43
N GLY A 509 -10.04 1.70 -10.34
CA GLY A 509 -9.03 0.99 -11.12
C GLY A 509 -8.06 0.18 -10.28
N LEU A 510 -6.75 0.48 -10.38
CA LEU A 510 -5.70 -0.23 -9.65
C LEU A 510 -4.86 0.74 -8.83
N SER A 511 -4.71 0.50 -7.52
CA SER A 511 -3.89 1.32 -6.65
C SER A 511 -2.71 0.58 -6.01
N ARG A 512 -1.63 1.32 -5.75
CA ARG A 512 -0.42 0.82 -5.08
C ARG A 512 0.28 1.96 -4.33
N GLN A 513 0.89 1.64 -3.19
CA GLN A 513 1.72 2.59 -2.43
C GLN A 513 3.17 2.65 -2.96
N PHE A 514 3.74 3.86 -2.94
CA PHE A 514 5.11 4.19 -3.30
C PHE A 514 5.67 5.16 -2.25
N GLY A 515 6.31 4.62 -1.20
CA GLY A 515 6.58 5.40 0.01
C GLY A 515 5.28 5.88 0.64
N VAL A 516 5.18 7.17 0.94
CA VAL A 516 3.97 7.79 1.50
C VAL A 516 2.87 8.04 0.45
N TRP A 517 3.14 7.80 -0.83
CA TRP A 517 2.23 8.14 -1.93
C TRP A 517 1.37 6.95 -2.32
N ARG A 518 0.05 7.09 -2.30
CA ARG A 518 -0.86 6.15 -2.98
C ARG A 518 -0.98 6.60 -4.44
N VAL A 519 -0.72 5.68 -5.36
CA VAL A 519 -0.81 5.92 -6.81
C VAL A 519 -1.95 5.09 -7.36
N LEU A 520 -2.85 5.74 -8.09
CA LEU A 520 -3.99 5.13 -8.76
C LEU A 520 -3.80 5.16 -10.30
N LEU A 521 -3.80 3.97 -10.91
CA LEU A 521 -3.97 3.77 -12.33
C LEU A 521 -5.46 3.60 -12.63
N ARG A 522 -6.05 4.61 -13.29
CA ARG A 522 -7.47 4.55 -13.66
C ARG A 522 -7.68 3.68 -14.87
N LEU A 523 -8.75 2.89 -14.83
CA LEU A 523 -9.16 1.99 -15.90
C LEU A 523 -10.60 2.33 -16.33
N GLY A 524 -10.90 2.12 -17.61
CA GLY A 524 -12.24 2.31 -18.15
C GLY A 524 -13.13 1.10 -17.86
N GLY A 525 -14.30 1.34 -17.28
CA GLY A 525 -15.31 0.34 -16.97
C GLY A 525 -15.12 -0.32 -15.58
N ARG A 526 -16.10 -1.12 -15.16
CA ARG A 526 -16.05 -1.83 -13.87
C ARG A 526 -15.08 -3.01 -13.92
N ILE A 527 -14.10 -3.01 -13.01
CA ILE A 527 -13.07 -4.03 -12.92
C ILE A 527 -13.24 -4.83 -11.63
N TYR A 528 -13.34 -6.14 -11.73
CA TYR A 528 -13.51 -7.03 -10.59
C TYR A 528 -12.58 -8.26 -10.69
N PRO A 529 -12.35 -8.99 -9.59
CA PRO A 529 -11.54 -10.20 -9.62
C PRO A 529 -12.06 -11.22 -10.66
N GLY A 530 -11.23 -11.55 -11.65
CA GLY A 530 -11.59 -12.50 -12.71
C GLY A 530 -12.27 -11.89 -13.93
N ALA A 531 -12.34 -10.55 -14.03
CA ALA A 531 -12.82 -9.88 -15.24
C ALA A 531 -12.02 -10.31 -16.48
N GLY A 532 -12.74 -10.67 -17.56
CA GLY A 532 -12.18 -11.05 -18.86
C GLY A 532 -12.25 -9.90 -19.87
N GLY A 533 -11.65 -10.10 -21.06
CA GLY A 533 -11.68 -9.12 -22.15
C GLY A 533 -10.60 -8.05 -22.04
N ALA A 534 -10.95 -6.81 -22.40
CA ALA A 534 -10.02 -5.69 -22.46
C ALA A 534 -10.61 -4.41 -21.84
N CYS A 535 -9.73 -3.51 -21.40
CA CYS A 535 -10.09 -2.19 -20.89
C CYS A 535 -9.18 -1.10 -21.47
N THR A 536 -9.64 0.14 -21.43
CA THR A 536 -8.82 1.31 -21.74
C THR A 536 -8.16 1.83 -20.47
N SER A 537 -6.88 2.20 -20.50
CA SER A 537 -6.27 2.96 -19.41
C SER A 537 -6.66 4.44 -19.49
N ASN A 538 -7.09 5.02 -18.39
CA ASN A 538 -7.43 6.44 -18.25
C ASN A 538 -6.28 7.27 -17.63
N GLY A 539 -5.07 6.69 -17.65
CA GLY A 539 -3.87 7.28 -17.10
C GLY A 539 -3.87 7.36 -15.57
N LEU A 540 -2.88 8.08 -15.04
CA LEU A 540 -2.72 8.28 -13.60
C LEU A 540 -3.63 9.40 -13.09
N ALA A 541 -4.10 9.26 -11.85
CA ALA A 541 -4.93 10.28 -11.21
C ALA A 541 -4.09 11.53 -10.81
N PRO A 542 -4.34 12.73 -11.39
CA PRO A 542 -3.48 13.90 -11.19
C PRO A 542 -3.42 14.41 -9.74
N ALA A 543 -4.54 14.34 -9.00
CA ALA A 543 -4.66 14.87 -7.63
C ALA A 543 -3.72 14.19 -6.61
N GLN A 544 -3.10 13.05 -6.95
CA GLN A 544 -2.19 12.30 -6.08
C GLN A 544 -0.71 12.42 -6.51
N MET A 545 -0.40 13.07 -7.64
CA MET A 545 0.94 13.04 -8.24
C MET A 545 1.80 14.27 -7.93
N MET A 546 1.21 15.38 -7.50
CA MET A 546 1.94 16.58 -7.06
C MET A 546 1.56 16.84 -5.61
N PRO A 547 2.50 16.84 -4.64
CA PRO A 547 3.93 17.20 -4.72
C PRO A 547 4.93 16.03 -4.57
N MET A 548 4.76 14.93 -5.32
CA MET A 548 5.62 13.75 -5.18
C MET A 548 7.10 14.01 -5.55
N ALA A 549 8.02 13.39 -4.81
CA ALA A 549 9.46 13.47 -5.10
C ALA A 549 9.79 12.89 -6.50
N PRO A 550 10.75 13.46 -7.25
CA PRO A 550 11.03 13.05 -8.64
C PRO A 550 11.34 11.56 -8.81
N VAL A 551 12.08 10.96 -7.86
CA VAL A 551 12.37 9.52 -7.89
C VAL A 551 11.10 8.70 -7.67
N ALA A 552 10.29 9.04 -6.66
CA ALA A 552 9.01 8.38 -6.40
C ALA A 552 8.05 8.48 -7.60
N TYR A 553 7.98 9.65 -8.26
CA TYR A 553 7.23 9.83 -9.50
C TYR A 553 7.72 8.89 -10.60
N SER A 554 9.04 8.86 -10.83
CA SER A 554 9.63 7.97 -11.84
C SER A 554 9.36 6.51 -11.55
N GLU A 555 9.40 6.10 -10.29
CA GLU A 555 9.08 4.73 -9.86
C GLU A 555 7.62 4.35 -10.04
N ALA A 556 6.70 5.26 -9.70
CA ALA A 556 5.28 5.10 -9.92
C ALA A 556 4.99 4.90 -11.42
N CYS A 557 5.52 5.79 -12.27
CA CYS A 557 5.36 5.69 -13.71
C CYS A 557 5.96 4.41 -14.28
N ARG A 558 7.14 3.98 -13.80
CA ARG A 558 7.76 2.73 -14.26
C ARG A 558 6.94 1.50 -13.90
N ALA A 559 6.37 1.47 -12.69
CA ALA A 559 5.49 0.38 -12.27
C ALA A 559 4.20 0.31 -13.09
N VAL A 560 3.67 1.46 -13.51
CA VAL A 560 2.51 1.56 -14.41
C VAL A 560 2.88 1.16 -15.83
N ASP A 561 4.03 1.63 -16.34
CA ASP A 561 4.51 1.26 -17.68
C ASP A 561 4.72 -0.26 -17.77
N LEU A 562 5.19 -0.92 -16.70
CA LEU A 562 5.24 -2.39 -16.66
C LEU A 562 3.85 -3.02 -16.87
N LEU A 563 2.81 -2.52 -16.19
CA LEU A 563 1.44 -3.02 -16.36
C LEU A 563 0.92 -2.78 -17.78
N VAL A 564 1.07 -1.56 -18.28
CA VAL A 564 0.57 -1.10 -19.58
C VAL A 564 1.29 -1.81 -20.71
N SER A 565 2.63 -1.81 -20.69
CA SER A 565 3.45 -2.44 -21.72
C SER A 565 3.26 -3.95 -21.76
N ALA A 566 3.20 -4.64 -20.62
CA ALA A 566 3.07 -6.11 -20.61
C ALA A 566 1.65 -6.61 -20.89
N SER A 567 0.63 -5.79 -20.60
CA SER A 567 -0.78 -6.15 -20.80
C SER A 567 -1.36 -5.61 -22.11
N ALA A 568 -0.58 -4.84 -22.88
CA ALA A 568 -0.98 -4.37 -24.19
C ALA A 568 -1.36 -5.56 -25.09
N LEU A 569 -2.56 -5.50 -25.68
CA LEU A 569 -3.12 -6.61 -26.47
C LEU A 569 -2.19 -7.07 -27.61
N ALA A 570 -1.35 -6.16 -28.11
CA ALA A 570 -0.31 -6.41 -29.11
C ALA A 570 0.62 -7.59 -28.79
N LEU A 571 0.81 -7.90 -27.51
CA LEU A 571 1.75 -8.91 -27.04
C LEU A 571 1.08 -10.22 -26.60
N VAL A 572 -0.24 -10.21 -26.35
CA VAL A 572 -0.95 -11.30 -25.65
C VAL A 572 -1.94 -12.03 -26.57
N GLU A 573 -2.58 -11.33 -27.51
CA GLU A 573 -3.52 -11.95 -28.44
C GLU A 573 -2.82 -12.37 -29.75
N GLU A 574 -2.79 -13.67 -30.02
CA GLU A 574 -2.28 -14.24 -31.28
C GLU A 574 -3.38 -14.36 -32.35
N GLU A 575 -4.66 -14.40 -31.94
CA GLU A 575 -5.80 -14.61 -32.84
C GLU A 575 -6.10 -13.34 -33.65
N GLN A 576 -6.11 -13.46 -34.98
CA GLN A 576 -6.35 -12.33 -35.88
C GLN A 576 -7.83 -11.92 -35.87
N SER A 577 -8.11 -10.65 -35.58
CA SER A 577 -9.45 -10.05 -35.67
C SER A 577 -9.36 -8.59 -36.09
N ALA A 578 -10.42 -8.06 -36.71
CA ALA A 578 -10.48 -6.65 -37.11
C ALA A 578 -10.31 -5.70 -35.90
N GLN A 579 -10.87 -6.07 -34.76
CA GLN A 579 -10.74 -5.33 -33.49
C GLN A 579 -9.30 -5.32 -32.98
N ARG A 580 -8.53 -6.40 -33.18
CA ARG A 580 -7.11 -6.45 -32.83
C ARG A 580 -6.27 -5.57 -33.75
N GLU A 581 -6.52 -5.58 -35.05
CA GLU A 581 -5.79 -4.74 -36.02
C GLU A 581 -5.97 -3.25 -35.75
N GLU A 582 -7.20 -2.81 -35.46
CA GLU A 582 -7.52 -1.43 -35.11
C GLU A 582 -6.78 -0.97 -33.85
N ARG A 583 -6.78 -1.81 -32.81
CA ARG A 583 -6.06 -1.54 -31.54
C ARG A 583 -4.54 -1.51 -31.73
N LEU A 584 -4.00 -2.37 -32.59
CA LEU A 584 -2.58 -2.39 -32.94
C LEU A 584 -2.14 -1.14 -33.71
N PHE A 585 -2.97 -0.69 -34.65
CA PHE A 585 -2.74 0.55 -35.38
C PHE A 585 -2.73 1.76 -34.44
N TYR A 586 -3.67 1.81 -33.49
CA TYR A 586 -3.71 2.85 -32.47
C TYR A 586 -2.42 2.88 -31.62
N LEU A 587 -1.99 1.73 -31.08
CA LEU A 587 -0.76 1.63 -30.28
C LEU A 587 0.52 1.99 -31.06
N ALA A 588 0.59 1.62 -32.34
CA ALA A 588 1.73 1.94 -33.20
C ALA A 588 1.90 3.44 -33.45
N ASN A 589 0.84 4.25 -33.26
CA ASN A 589 0.85 5.70 -33.49
C ASN A 589 1.03 6.54 -32.21
N LEU A 590 0.93 5.96 -31.00
CA LEU A 590 1.19 6.67 -29.75
C LEU A 590 2.66 7.09 -29.63
N ALA A 591 2.96 8.22 -28.97
CA ALA A 591 4.35 8.65 -28.75
C ALA A 591 5.16 7.56 -27.98
N PRO A 592 6.42 7.29 -28.36
CA PRO A 592 7.20 6.24 -27.72
C PRO A 592 7.64 6.68 -26.31
N GLY A 593 7.28 5.89 -25.30
CA GLY A 593 7.65 6.16 -23.90
C GLY A 593 9.11 5.80 -23.57
N PRO A 594 9.58 6.12 -22.35
CA PRO A 594 10.95 5.84 -21.88
C PRO A 594 11.43 4.40 -22.05
N MET A 595 10.53 3.41 -21.91
CA MET A 595 10.85 1.98 -22.13
C MET A 595 11.35 1.71 -23.57
N ALA A 596 10.78 2.36 -24.59
CA ALA A 596 11.24 2.23 -25.97
C ALA A 596 12.63 2.86 -26.17
N GLY A 597 12.90 3.98 -25.50
CA GLY A 597 14.23 4.60 -25.46
C GLY A 597 15.28 3.73 -24.79
N MET A 598 14.90 3.01 -23.72
CA MET A 598 15.77 2.03 -23.06
C MET A 598 16.13 0.89 -24.00
N ARG A 599 15.13 0.26 -24.64
CA ARG A 599 15.34 -0.79 -25.65
C ARG A 599 16.29 -0.32 -26.74
N ARG A 600 16.09 0.90 -27.25
CA ARG A 600 16.94 1.52 -28.27
C ARG A 600 18.41 1.58 -27.81
N THR A 601 18.64 2.08 -26.61
CA THR A 601 19.99 2.19 -26.01
C THR A 601 20.68 0.84 -25.90
N VAL A 602 19.94 -0.18 -25.44
CA VAL A 602 20.47 -1.55 -25.31
C VAL A 602 20.77 -2.16 -26.68
N LEU A 603 19.87 -1.99 -27.66
CA LEU A 603 20.07 -2.50 -29.02
C LEU A 603 21.28 -1.87 -29.71
N CYS A 604 21.54 -0.56 -29.51
CA CYS A 604 22.78 0.10 -29.96
C CYS A 604 24.03 -0.61 -29.43
N GLN A 605 24.02 -1.05 -28.16
CA GLN A 605 25.17 -1.71 -27.54
C GLN A 605 25.30 -3.17 -27.97
N VAL A 606 24.19 -3.90 -28.02
CA VAL A 606 24.17 -5.33 -28.41
C VAL A 606 24.61 -5.51 -29.86
N PHE A 607 24.12 -4.64 -30.76
CA PHE A 607 24.35 -4.74 -32.20
C PHE A 607 25.35 -3.70 -32.71
N ALA A 608 26.21 -3.14 -31.84
CA ALA A 608 27.14 -2.08 -32.19
C ALA A 608 27.95 -2.39 -33.47
N GLN A 609 28.53 -3.60 -33.54
CA GLN A 609 29.31 -4.04 -34.71
C GLN A 609 28.46 -4.16 -35.98
N GLN A 610 27.20 -4.60 -35.87
CA GLN A 610 26.30 -4.77 -37.02
C GLN A 610 25.78 -3.43 -37.54
N ILE A 611 25.52 -2.49 -36.62
CA ILE A 611 25.13 -1.11 -36.92
C ILE A 611 26.30 -0.37 -37.57
N GLU A 612 27.50 -0.44 -37.00
CA GLU A 612 28.72 0.13 -37.59
C GLU A 612 29.01 -0.43 -38.98
N ALA A 613 28.76 -1.73 -39.20
CA ALA A 613 28.88 -2.38 -40.49
C ALA A 613 27.73 -2.07 -41.48
N GLY A 614 26.76 -1.22 -41.11
CA GLY A 614 25.63 -0.84 -41.95
C GLY A 614 24.61 -1.95 -42.24
N ARG A 615 24.66 -3.07 -41.50
CA ARG A 615 23.73 -4.21 -41.68
C ARG A 615 22.41 -4.02 -40.95
N MET A 616 22.37 -3.07 -40.02
CA MET A 616 21.21 -2.71 -39.23
C MET A 616 21.17 -1.19 -39.07
N ALA A 617 19.98 -0.61 -39.02
CA ALA A 617 19.82 0.78 -38.59
C ALA A 617 18.76 0.86 -37.49
N LEU A 618 18.91 1.84 -36.61
CA LEU A 618 18.04 2.02 -35.46
C LEU A 618 17.38 3.39 -35.52
N GLU A 619 16.09 3.39 -35.77
CA GLU A 619 15.23 4.55 -35.84
C GLU A 619 14.52 4.79 -34.50
N PRO A 620 13.79 5.91 -34.31
CA PRO A 620 13.07 6.17 -33.06
C PRO A 620 12.08 5.08 -32.66
N ARG A 621 11.46 4.40 -33.64
CA ARG A 621 10.40 3.40 -33.41
C ARG A 621 10.72 2.02 -33.97
N HIS A 622 11.78 1.89 -34.77
CA HIS A 622 12.08 0.66 -35.49
C HIS A 622 13.55 0.28 -35.40
N LEU A 623 13.80 -1.03 -35.36
CA LEU A 623 15.08 -1.62 -35.71
C LEU A 623 14.96 -2.20 -37.11
N THR A 624 15.74 -1.70 -38.06
CA THR A 624 15.75 -2.20 -39.44
C THR A 624 16.87 -3.22 -39.62
N VAL A 625 16.55 -4.32 -40.31
CA VAL A 625 17.48 -5.40 -40.66
C VAL A 625 17.24 -5.76 -42.13
N GLY A 626 18.08 -5.23 -43.02
CA GLY A 626 17.83 -5.27 -44.46
C GLY A 626 16.51 -4.58 -44.82
N ARG A 627 15.58 -5.31 -45.44
CA ARG A 627 14.23 -4.82 -45.83
C ARG A 627 13.17 -4.97 -44.74
N HIS A 628 13.54 -5.55 -43.60
CA HIS A 628 12.63 -5.77 -42.49
C HIS A 628 12.72 -4.64 -41.47
N ALA A 629 11.61 -4.27 -40.84
CA ALA A 629 11.57 -3.35 -39.71
C ALA A 629 10.84 -4.00 -38.52
N ILE A 630 11.45 -3.93 -37.33
CA ILE A 630 10.88 -4.43 -36.07
C ILE A 630 10.45 -3.25 -35.22
N HIS A 631 9.16 -3.12 -34.90
CA HIS A 631 8.64 -2.01 -34.10
C HIS A 631 8.99 -2.17 -32.61
N LEU A 632 9.61 -1.16 -32.00
CA LEU A 632 10.19 -1.24 -30.65
C LEU A 632 9.18 -1.27 -29.50
N VAL A 633 7.91 -0.93 -29.77
CA VAL A 633 6.82 -0.92 -28.76
C VAL A 633 5.94 -2.16 -28.86
N THR A 634 5.80 -2.74 -30.05
CA THR A 634 4.84 -3.84 -30.31
C THR A 634 5.54 -5.14 -30.70
N GLY A 635 6.81 -5.09 -31.09
CA GLY A 635 7.56 -6.23 -31.61
C GLY A 635 7.08 -6.74 -32.97
N ARG A 636 6.19 -6.02 -33.65
CA ARG A 636 5.70 -6.37 -35.00
C ARG A 636 6.83 -6.27 -36.00
N VAL A 637 6.86 -7.21 -36.94
CA VAL A 637 7.83 -7.24 -38.04
C VAL A 637 7.10 -6.88 -39.32
N THR A 638 7.62 -5.90 -40.04
CA THR A 638 7.17 -5.56 -41.39
C THR A 638 8.26 -5.86 -42.40
N LEU A 639 7.87 -6.24 -43.61
CA LEU A 639 8.72 -6.31 -44.80
C LEU A 639 8.19 -5.29 -45.79
N ASP A 640 9.00 -4.27 -46.09
CA ASP A 640 8.62 -3.15 -46.96
C ASP A 640 7.26 -2.50 -46.58
N GLY A 641 6.97 -2.44 -45.28
CA GLY A 641 5.74 -1.84 -44.74
C GLY A 641 4.55 -2.78 -44.57
N ALA A 642 4.56 -3.98 -45.15
CA ALA A 642 3.54 -5.00 -44.91
C ALA A 642 3.91 -5.86 -43.69
N GLU A 643 2.95 -6.12 -42.79
CA GLU A 643 3.20 -7.02 -41.66
C GLU A 643 3.46 -8.44 -42.17
N VAL A 644 4.48 -9.08 -41.61
CA VAL A 644 4.85 -10.46 -41.92
C VAL A 644 4.85 -11.29 -40.65
N ALA A 645 4.16 -12.44 -40.70
CA ALA A 645 4.29 -13.44 -39.66
C ALA A 645 5.71 -14.01 -39.70
N THR A 646 6.43 -13.87 -38.59
CA THR A 646 7.73 -14.51 -38.40
C THR A 646 7.54 -15.67 -37.44
N GLU A 647 7.89 -16.89 -37.88
CA GLU A 647 7.83 -18.08 -37.02
C GLU A 647 8.80 -17.91 -35.85
N VAL A 648 8.25 -17.61 -34.68
CA VAL A 648 8.98 -17.74 -33.42
C VAL A 648 9.03 -19.24 -33.12
N LEU A 649 10.13 -19.92 -33.48
CA LEU A 649 10.43 -21.22 -32.91
C LEU A 649 10.63 -21.04 -31.39
N ALA A 650 9.54 -21.25 -30.66
CA ALA A 650 9.60 -21.46 -29.23
C ALA A 650 10.45 -22.71 -28.98
N LYS A 651 11.58 -22.50 -28.28
CA LYS A 651 12.59 -23.48 -27.84
C LYS A 651 13.75 -23.68 -28.82
N GLY A 652 14.95 -23.31 -28.37
CA GLY A 652 16.18 -23.86 -28.92
C GLY A 652 17.24 -22.85 -29.35
N ASN A 653 17.50 -21.83 -28.52
CA ASN A 653 18.80 -21.24 -28.22
C ASN A 653 18.54 -19.81 -27.79
N LYS A 654 18.62 -19.55 -26.48
CA LYS A 654 18.84 -18.18 -26.00
C LYS A 654 20.00 -17.64 -26.82
N LEU A 655 19.76 -16.64 -27.69
CA LEU A 655 20.84 -15.80 -28.21
C LEU A 655 21.73 -15.49 -27.03
N GLY A 656 23.05 -15.64 -27.17
CA GLY A 656 24.02 -15.51 -26.08
C GLY A 656 23.70 -14.28 -25.25
N ALA A 657 22.86 -14.49 -24.23
CA ALA A 657 22.10 -13.41 -23.63
C ALA A 657 23.15 -12.65 -22.89
N VAL A 658 23.44 -11.43 -23.33
CA VAL A 658 24.45 -10.57 -22.73
C VAL A 658 24.04 -10.41 -21.28
N PRO A 659 24.52 -11.25 -20.33
CA PRO A 659 23.82 -11.44 -19.06
C PRO A 659 23.96 -10.21 -18.16
N TRP A 660 24.83 -9.28 -18.55
CA TRP A 660 25.09 -8.00 -17.93
C TRP A 660 24.22 -6.84 -18.46
N LEU A 661 23.36 -7.08 -19.46
CA LEU A 661 22.35 -6.12 -19.93
C LEU A 661 20.97 -6.43 -19.30
N PRO A 662 20.00 -5.49 -19.32
CA PRO A 662 18.66 -5.72 -18.77
C PRO A 662 17.96 -6.87 -19.50
N HIS A 663 18.00 -8.05 -18.88
CA HIS A 663 17.55 -9.34 -19.43
C HIS A 663 16.17 -9.74 -18.91
N ASP A 664 15.55 -8.88 -18.12
CA ASP A 664 14.24 -9.04 -17.49
C ASP A 664 13.11 -8.38 -18.30
N GLU A 665 13.39 -7.86 -19.50
CA GLU A 665 12.40 -7.26 -20.40
C GLU A 665 12.07 -8.20 -21.57
N ALA A 666 10.87 -8.78 -21.54
CA ALA A 666 10.47 -9.83 -22.47
C ALA A 666 10.39 -9.37 -23.94
N LEU A 667 9.98 -8.12 -24.19
CA LEU A 667 9.87 -7.61 -25.56
C LEU A 667 11.25 -7.35 -26.18
N LEU A 668 12.22 -6.86 -25.42
CA LEU A 668 13.60 -6.69 -25.84
C LEU A 668 14.22 -8.05 -26.17
N GLU A 669 14.01 -9.06 -25.33
CA GLU A 669 14.46 -10.43 -25.61
C GLU A 669 13.87 -10.93 -26.94
N LYS A 670 12.57 -10.70 -27.17
CA LYS A 670 11.91 -11.01 -28.44
C LYS A 670 12.50 -10.24 -29.63
N ILE A 671 12.70 -8.93 -29.51
CA ILE A 671 13.26 -8.08 -30.58
C ILE A 671 14.69 -8.51 -30.92
N VAL A 672 15.53 -8.79 -29.92
CA VAL A 672 16.89 -9.31 -30.12
C VAL A 672 16.83 -10.68 -30.80
N GLY A 673 15.92 -11.55 -30.37
CA GLY A 673 15.51 -12.81 -31.01
C GLY A 673 15.29 -12.69 -32.51
N LEU A 674 14.32 -11.85 -32.87
CA LEU A 674 13.90 -11.60 -34.24
C LEU A 674 15.04 -10.99 -35.08
N ALA A 675 15.72 -9.97 -34.57
CA ALA A 675 16.84 -9.32 -35.25
C ALA A 675 17.98 -10.30 -35.55
N GLY A 676 18.35 -11.15 -34.58
CA GLY A 676 19.38 -12.17 -34.76
C GLY A 676 19.02 -13.24 -35.79
N GLN A 677 17.74 -13.55 -35.98
CA GLN A 677 17.28 -14.45 -37.04
C GLN A 677 17.30 -13.78 -38.41
N LEU A 678 16.83 -12.53 -38.49
CA LEU A 678 16.82 -11.77 -39.74
C LEU A 678 18.23 -11.48 -40.25
N LEU A 679 19.22 -11.32 -39.36
CA LEU A 679 20.64 -11.19 -39.71
C LEU A 679 21.27 -12.44 -40.31
N LYS A 680 20.66 -13.62 -40.11
CA LYS A 680 21.14 -14.90 -40.65
C LYS A 680 20.53 -15.22 -42.02
N ARG A 681 19.48 -14.52 -42.41
CA ARG A 681 18.85 -14.58 -43.73
C ARG A 681 19.55 -13.60 -44.65
#